data_AF-A0A411YHK0-F1
#
_entry.id   AF-A0A411YHK0-F1
#
_cell.length_a   1.000
_cell.length_b   1.000
_cell.length_c   1.000
_cell.angle_alpha   90.00
_cell.angle_beta   90.00
_cell.angle_gamma   90.00
#
_symmetry.space_group_name_H-M   'P 1'
#
loop_
_entity.id
_entity.type
_entity.pdbx_description
1 polymer ?
#
loop_
_entity_poly.entity_id
_entity_poly.type
_entity_poly.pdbx_seq_one_letter_code
_entity_poly.pdbx_strand_id
1 'polypeptide(L)'
;MVTGGIPKVVETRTRGRPMRTRQRGTRALGVLIGAIALTLVGVPDEVRADDETPGDRNDWLGALNAFRAAGGLDPVEEEPAWLDSLEAGGRYVVEENHFTHYPDEDSEYYSEAAAEGLHSNLITPARSPATSIEGWIGSPGHAANALHPTLERVAYLGYKDEDSADITSVALLDVMRGRDGSPPGEPLLWPADEARVPLRDSGDSWKLDGCESEGFFAVVYPSGDGEADVASTSWVDADGEEVAHCATRDLLDIDGGPRGEWPSAAFVGTEEPLEFGREYELEVRLESGEELSSTFEIAWPSEVDGYPAPFPKPKWAEPEAELEVREREPDAVVVERPDVEGLRGLEVVVDGEARRAPFVLDDISISGLEPDTEHHIELVALAEDGSPVPGPAGSVTTPPEPETHRHAAEERVGTALEVADEAFPDGADTVVLVSGEDAADALAATPLAAAVDAPLLLTRAGSDGTLEPAVRDAVEALGADEALVVGGDAVVGPSVVDNLDAAGLDVARLAGSDRFATAALVADEVADRGGSTDDALLAASDPGDPDAGWPDVLGAGPYAALDEPTPILLTAPERLPDATREAVADRGTVEVVGGTGVVDEGVAAELTALGADVTRLAGADRYETNRHLVEAAIAAGADGDVVWLASGNGFADGLAAGAAAAQTGGVVALVQGDEPSWTGATRQWLLDEEPQAVHVVGGPTAVAPELVDALRPDRP
;
A
#
# COMPACT_ATOMS: atom_id res chain seq x y z
N MET A 1 15.37 9.47 -63.12
CA MET A 1 16.45 9.98 -63.99
C MET A 1 16.68 11.44 -63.65
N VAL A 2 17.82 11.75 -63.00
CA VAL A 2 18.58 13.02 -63.02
C VAL A 2 17.89 14.26 -62.40
N THR A 3 18.07 14.45 -61.08
CA THR A 3 19.00 15.37 -60.37
C THR A 3 18.60 16.85 -60.30
N GLY A 4 18.72 17.44 -59.11
CA GLY A 4 18.89 18.88 -58.92
C GLY A 4 18.93 19.27 -57.45
N GLY A 5 20.12 19.31 -56.84
CA GLY A 5 20.31 19.68 -55.44
C GLY A 5 20.55 21.17 -55.17
N ILE A 6 20.33 21.51 -53.89
CA ILE A 6 20.94 22.54 -52.98
C ILE A 6 20.95 24.04 -53.41
N PRO A 7 20.89 25.01 -52.46
CA PRO A 7 21.97 25.23 -51.47
C PRO A 7 21.56 25.54 -50.01
N LYS A 8 22.46 25.11 -49.11
CA LYS A 8 22.72 25.61 -47.75
C LYS A 8 22.98 27.13 -47.75
N VAL A 9 22.59 27.81 -46.68
CA VAL A 9 23.07 29.17 -46.34
C VAL A 9 23.72 29.15 -44.96
N VAL A 10 24.94 29.68 -44.90
CA VAL A 10 25.79 29.85 -43.71
C VAL A 10 26.03 31.34 -43.50
N GLU A 11 25.97 31.75 -42.21
CA GLU A 11 26.51 32.94 -41.54
C GLU A 11 26.07 34.38 -41.92
N THR A 12 25.68 35.18 -40.91
CA THR A 12 26.63 36.08 -40.21
C THR A 12 25.96 36.95 -39.13
N ARG A 13 26.72 37.12 -38.04
CA ARG A 13 26.52 38.01 -36.88
C ARG A 13 26.54 39.48 -37.30
N THR A 14 25.67 40.34 -36.74
CA THR A 14 26.02 41.74 -36.42
C THR A 14 25.27 42.26 -35.20
N ARG A 15 26.03 42.93 -34.32
CA ARG A 15 25.63 43.56 -33.06
C ARG A 15 24.88 44.88 -33.29
N GLY A 16 23.91 45.17 -32.42
CA GLY A 16 23.37 46.52 -32.22
C GLY A 16 22.46 46.62 -30.98
N ARG A 17 23.02 47.01 -29.84
CA ARG A 17 22.31 47.55 -28.65
C ARG A 17 22.33 49.10 -28.73
N PRO A 18 21.64 49.86 -27.85
CA PRO A 18 20.38 49.65 -27.14
C PRO A 18 19.46 50.90 -27.20
N MET A 19 18.19 50.84 -26.76
CA MET A 19 17.53 52.03 -26.20
C MET A 19 16.49 51.66 -25.14
N ARG A 20 16.74 52.16 -23.92
CA ARG A 20 15.80 52.23 -22.81
C ARG A 20 14.76 53.32 -23.10
N THR A 21 13.52 53.13 -22.67
CA THR A 21 12.78 54.18 -21.96
C THR A 21 11.70 53.58 -21.06
N ARG A 22 11.69 54.09 -19.83
CA ARG A 22 10.82 53.75 -18.71
C ARG A 22 9.56 54.62 -18.74
N GLN A 23 8.46 54.05 -18.26
CA GLN A 23 7.40 54.65 -17.43
C GLN A 23 6.78 55.99 -17.82
N ARG A 24 5.44 56.00 -17.89
CA ARG A 24 4.57 56.87 -17.07
C ARG A 24 3.11 56.44 -17.18
N GLY A 25 2.59 55.83 -16.11
CA GLY A 25 1.17 55.75 -15.83
C GLY A 25 0.89 56.52 -14.54
N THR A 26 0.02 57.52 -14.59
CA THR A 26 -0.59 58.14 -13.39
C THR A 26 -2.04 58.49 -13.66
N ARG A 27 -2.91 57.78 -12.92
CA ARG A 27 -4.06 58.24 -12.13
C ARG A 27 -5.21 59.02 -12.78
N ALA A 28 -6.42 58.46 -12.64
CA ALA A 28 -7.58 59.04 -11.91
C ALA A 28 -8.69 57.96 -11.88
N LEU A 29 -9.02 57.36 -10.73
CA LEU A 29 -9.94 57.80 -9.67
C LEU A 29 -11.42 57.93 -10.11
N GLY A 30 -12.24 56.99 -9.64
CA GLY A 30 -13.70 57.06 -9.64
C GLY A 30 -14.26 56.13 -8.56
N VAL A 31 -14.64 56.71 -7.43
CA VAL A 31 -15.30 56.06 -6.29
C VAL A 31 -16.80 55.94 -6.59
N LEU A 32 -17.42 54.79 -6.37
CA LEU A 32 -18.81 54.71 -5.92
C LEU A 32 -19.05 53.46 -5.06
N ILE A 33 -19.86 53.68 -4.02
CA ILE A 33 -20.22 52.84 -2.89
C ILE A 33 -21.30 51.83 -3.28
N GLY A 34 -21.27 50.59 -2.75
CA GLY A 34 -22.45 49.73 -2.71
C GLY A 34 -22.22 48.25 -2.40
N ALA A 35 -22.54 47.86 -1.15
CA ALA A 35 -23.14 46.59 -0.71
C ALA A 35 -22.43 45.23 -0.95
N ILE A 36 -22.04 44.64 0.20
CA ILE A 36 -22.23 43.23 0.63
C ILE A 36 -22.72 42.26 -0.46
N ALA A 37 -21.83 41.36 -0.87
CA ALA A 37 -22.11 39.96 -1.14
C ALA A 37 -20.79 39.20 -0.94
N LEU A 38 -20.66 38.53 0.22
CA LEU A 38 -19.70 37.44 0.39
C LEU A 38 -20.18 36.33 -0.55
N THR A 39 -19.55 36.18 -1.71
CA THR A 39 -19.71 34.96 -2.51
C THR A 39 -18.93 33.87 -1.78
N LEU A 40 -19.69 32.99 -1.12
CA LEU A 40 -19.25 31.64 -0.78
C LEU A 40 -18.52 31.07 -1.99
N VAL A 41 -17.22 30.82 -1.83
CA VAL A 41 -16.52 29.87 -2.69
C VAL A 41 -17.10 28.52 -2.27
N GLY A 42 -17.87 27.91 -3.16
CA GLY A 42 -18.33 26.55 -2.99
C GLY A 42 -17.11 25.65 -2.95
N VAL A 43 -16.94 24.98 -1.81
CA VAL A 43 -16.17 23.75 -1.69
C VAL A 43 -16.80 22.75 -2.68
N PRO A 44 -16.01 22.02 -3.49
CA PRO A 44 -16.58 20.93 -4.28
C PRO A 44 -17.25 19.92 -3.34
N ASP A 45 -18.44 19.45 -3.71
CA ASP A 45 -19.14 18.38 -2.98
C ASP A 45 -18.34 17.08 -3.14
N GLU A 46 -17.32 16.88 -2.31
CA GLU A 46 -16.66 15.59 -2.11
C GLU A 46 -17.45 14.78 -1.07
N VAL A 47 -17.71 13.53 -1.47
CA VAL A 47 -18.36 12.40 -0.78
C VAL A 47 -18.84 12.68 0.64
N ARG A 48 -20.08 13.19 0.76
CA ARG A 48 -20.86 13.00 1.99
C ARG A 48 -21.30 11.55 2.07
N ALA A 49 -21.26 10.97 3.26
CA ALA A 49 -21.69 9.61 3.58
C ALA A 49 -23.22 9.38 3.44
N ASP A 50 -23.84 9.84 2.35
CA ASP A 50 -25.29 9.76 2.11
C ASP A 50 -25.66 8.89 0.89
N ASP A 51 -24.72 8.21 0.23
CA ASP A 51 -25.03 7.20 -0.80
C ASP A 51 -25.18 5.80 -0.17
N GLU A 52 -26.24 5.63 0.64
CA GLU A 52 -26.59 4.35 1.26
C GLU A 52 -27.22 3.37 0.27
N THR A 53 -26.64 2.18 0.17
CA THR A 53 -27.26 1.02 -0.47
C THR A 53 -27.98 0.21 0.62
N PRO A 54 -29.21 -0.30 0.44
CA PRO A 54 -29.94 -0.96 1.52
C PRO A 54 -29.25 -2.22 2.06
N GLY A 55 -28.59 -2.09 3.22
CA GLY A 55 -27.96 -3.18 3.99
C GLY A 55 -26.93 -2.73 5.03
N ASP A 56 -26.83 -1.43 5.31
CA ASP A 56 -25.62 -0.81 5.84
C ASP A 56 -25.38 -0.99 7.35
N ARG A 57 -24.16 -1.42 7.65
CA ARG A 57 -23.52 -1.60 8.97
C ARG A 57 -23.06 -0.25 9.57
N ASN A 58 -23.82 0.83 9.34
CA ASN A 58 -23.41 2.23 9.52
C ASN A 58 -23.77 2.85 10.89
N ASP A 59 -24.48 2.15 11.78
CA ASP A 59 -24.93 2.73 13.06
C ASP A 59 -23.87 2.62 14.19
N TRP A 60 -22.76 3.34 14.03
CA TRP A 60 -21.71 3.43 15.06
C TRP A 60 -22.22 4.05 16.36
N LEU A 61 -23.13 5.02 16.28
CA LEU A 61 -23.66 5.71 17.45
C LEU A 61 -24.54 4.78 18.28
N GLY A 62 -25.36 3.96 17.63
CA GLY A 62 -26.12 2.89 18.26
C GLY A 62 -25.21 1.85 18.93
N ALA A 63 -24.13 1.43 18.27
CA ALA A 63 -23.15 0.50 18.84
C ALA A 63 -22.49 1.08 20.11
N LEU A 64 -22.02 2.33 20.06
CA LEU A 64 -21.40 3.01 21.20
C LEU A 64 -22.40 3.15 22.36
N ASN A 65 -23.63 3.57 22.06
CA ASN A 65 -24.67 3.73 23.07
C ASN A 65 -25.13 2.41 23.69
N ALA A 66 -25.02 1.28 22.98
CA ALA A 66 -25.27 -0.03 23.56
C ALA A 66 -24.20 -0.43 24.59
N PHE A 67 -22.92 -0.16 24.33
CA PHE A 67 -21.84 -0.36 25.32
C PHE A 67 -21.96 0.57 26.53
N ARG A 68 -22.38 1.81 26.31
CA ARG A 68 -22.67 2.77 27.39
C ARG A 68 -23.85 2.31 28.25
N ALA A 69 -24.92 1.80 27.62
CA ALA A 69 -26.05 1.21 28.32
C ALA A 69 -25.64 -0.01 29.17
N ALA A 70 -24.70 -0.84 28.69
CA ALA A 70 -24.13 -1.94 29.49
C ALA A 70 -23.32 -1.45 30.72
N GLY A 71 -22.94 -0.17 30.77
CA GLY A 71 -22.37 0.50 31.94
C GLY A 71 -23.37 1.26 32.81
N GLY A 72 -24.66 1.23 32.47
CA GLY A 72 -25.66 2.10 33.10
C GLY A 72 -25.45 3.60 32.84
N LEU A 73 -24.72 3.94 31.77
CA LEU A 73 -24.40 5.32 31.40
C LEU A 73 -25.45 5.91 30.47
N ASP A 74 -25.62 7.23 30.55
CA ASP A 74 -26.48 7.96 29.63
C ASP A 74 -25.94 7.87 28.18
N PRO A 75 -26.82 7.77 27.17
CA PRO A 75 -26.40 7.76 25.78
C PRO A 75 -25.79 9.11 25.39
N VAL A 76 -24.83 9.07 24.47
CA VAL A 76 -24.21 10.25 23.86
C VAL A 76 -24.90 10.62 22.56
N GLU A 77 -24.78 11.90 22.20
CA GLU A 77 -25.23 12.45 20.92
C GLU A 77 -24.02 12.73 20.01
N GLU A 78 -24.22 12.61 18.70
CA GLU A 78 -23.22 13.09 17.73
C GLU A 78 -23.16 14.62 17.73
N GLU A 79 -21.95 15.18 17.64
CA GLU A 79 -21.69 16.61 17.43
C GLU A 79 -21.06 16.83 16.04
N PRO A 80 -21.88 17.09 15.00
CA PRO A 80 -21.40 17.23 13.64
C PRO A 80 -20.43 18.41 13.45
N ALA A 81 -20.44 19.39 14.35
CA ALA A 81 -19.53 20.54 14.27
C ALA A 81 -18.05 20.15 14.45
N TRP A 82 -17.75 18.93 14.89
CA TRP A 82 -16.39 18.43 15.06
C TRP A 82 -15.84 17.69 13.84
N LEU A 83 -16.68 17.34 12.87
CA LEU A 83 -16.26 16.55 11.72
C LEU A 83 -15.11 17.19 10.93
N ASP A 84 -15.11 18.52 10.75
CA ASP A 84 -14.03 19.24 10.07
C ASP A 84 -12.65 19.01 10.75
N SER A 85 -12.62 18.96 12.09
CA SER A 85 -11.38 18.66 12.82
C SER A 85 -10.96 17.20 12.71
N LEU A 86 -11.92 16.27 12.70
CA LEU A 86 -11.64 14.84 12.52
C LEU A 86 -11.16 14.55 11.10
N GLU A 87 -11.70 15.25 10.10
CA GLU A 87 -11.25 15.18 8.72
C GLU A 87 -9.84 15.73 8.59
N ALA A 88 -9.55 16.89 9.19
CA ALA A 88 -8.20 17.44 9.22
C ALA A 88 -7.19 16.52 9.95
N GLY A 89 -7.60 15.86 11.04
CA GLY A 89 -6.77 14.89 11.76
C GLY A 89 -6.57 13.59 10.98
N GLY A 90 -7.64 13.05 10.38
CA GLY A 90 -7.57 11.87 9.54
C GLY A 90 -6.68 12.11 8.33
N ARG A 91 -6.84 13.26 7.68
CA ARG A 91 -5.97 13.75 6.63
C ARG A 91 -4.52 13.86 7.10
N TYR A 92 -4.26 14.44 8.26
CA TYR A 92 -2.90 14.51 8.80
C TYR A 92 -2.28 13.11 8.92
N VAL A 93 -2.97 12.15 9.57
CA VAL A 93 -2.43 10.79 9.79
C VAL A 93 -2.15 10.08 8.47
N VAL A 94 -3.05 10.23 7.51
CA VAL A 94 -2.94 9.59 6.20
C VAL A 94 -1.87 10.28 5.35
N GLU A 95 -1.82 11.60 5.28
CA GLU A 95 -0.89 12.34 4.41
C GLU A 95 0.53 12.48 4.98
N GLU A 96 0.67 12.60 6.30
CA GLU A 96 1.99 12.45 6.97
C GLU A 96 2.41 10.98 7.08
N ASN A 97 1.50 10.06 6.77
CA ASN A 97 1.72 8.62 6.87
C ASN A 97 2.25 8.22 8.26
N HIS A 98 1.70 8.84 9.30
CA HIS A 98 2.20 8.76 10.67
C HIS A 98 1.02 8.66 11.64
N PHE A 99 0.86 7.49 12.26
CA PHE A 99 -0.13 7.27 13.30
C PHE A 99 0.33 7.95 14.61
N THR A 100 -0.28 9.08 14.96
CA THR A 100 0.09 9.87 16.14
C THR A 100 -1.10 10.61 16.73
N HIS A 101 -1.10 10.79 18.06
CA HIS A 101 -1.99 11.74 18.76
C HIS A 101 -1.39 13.14 18.87
N TYR A 102 -0.10 13.31 18.55
CA TYR A 102 0.67 14.55 18.71
C TYR A 102 1.27 14.94 17.36
N PRO A 103 0.56 15.74 16.55
CA PRO A 103 1.08 16.14 15.26
C PRO A 103 2.27 17.10 15.42
N ASP A 104 3.23 16.99 14.51
CA ASP A 104 4.35 17.93 14.38
C ASP A 104 3.83 19.30 13.91
N GLU A 105 4.04 20.36 14.70
CA GLU A 105 3.63 21.73 14.34
C GLU A 105 4.35 22.26 13.08
N ASP A 106 5.48 21.65 12.70
CA ASP A 106 6.26 22.03 11.50
C ASP A 106 5.77 21.31 10.22
N SER A 107 4.84 20.35 10.32
CA SER A 107 4.25 19.64 9.16
C SER A 107 3.41 20.56 8.27
N GLU A 108 3.36 20.28 6.96
CA GLU A 108 2.51 21.03 6.04
C GLU A 108 1.02 20.69 6.16
N TYR A 109 0.71 19.50 6.66
CA TYR A 109 -0.65 19.04 6.96
C TYR A 109 -1.09 19.44 8.38
N TYR A 110 -0.18 19.99 9.19
CA TYR A 110 -0.52 20.52 10.49
C TYR A 110 -1.53 21.67 10.39
N SER A 111 -2.55 21.58 11.22
CA SER A 111 -3.43 22.69 11.54
C SER A 111 -3.92 22.56 12.98
N GLU A 112 -4.38 23.67 13.57
CA GLU A 112 -5.03 23.62 14.90
C GLU A 112 -6.22 22.65 14.90
N ALA A 113 -6.95 22.55 13.77
CA ALA A 113 -8.04 21.60 13.59
C ALA A 113 -7.56 20.14 13.50
N ALA A 114 -6.42 19.87 12.84
CA ALA A 114 -5.84 18.54 12.80
C ALA A 114 -5.36 18.10 14.19
N ALA A 115 -4.67 18.98 14.92
CA ALA A 115 -4.30 18.71 16.32
C ALA A 115 -5.51 18.44 17.20
N GLU A 116 -6.58 19.22 17.04
CA GLU A 116 -7.83 19.02 17.75
C GLU A 116 -8.51 17.68 17.38
N GLY A 117 -8.46 17.27 16.11
CA GLY A 117 -9.01 15.99 15.66
C GLY A 117 -8.21 14.78 16.13
N LEU A 118 -6.88 14.88 16.21
CA LEU A 118 -6.00 13.79 16.67
C LEU A 118 -6.06 13.56 18.18
N HIS A 119 -6.66 14.47 18.92
CA HIS A 119 -7.08 14.27 20.31
C HIS A 119 -8.36 13.40 20.40
N SER A 120 -8.44 12.35 19.59
CA SER A 120 -9.54 11.37 19.51
C SER A 120 -9.02 9.95 19.79
N ASN A 121 -9.89 8.97 19.97
CA ASN A 121 -9.49 7.58 19.77
C ASN A 121 -9.20 7.37 18.27
N LEU A 122 -8.08 6.73 17.93
CA LEU A 122 -7.65 6.47 16.56
C LEU A 122 -7.54 4.96 16.32
N ILE A 123 -7.82 4.48 15.12
CA ILE A 123 -7.55 3.10 14.71
C ILE A 123 -7.24 3.04 13.21
N THR A 124 -6.19 2.30 12.86
CA THR A 124 -5.78 2.02 11.46
C THR A 124 -5.62 0.51 11.26
N PRO A 125 -6.01 -0.04 10.09
CA PRO A 125 -6.83 0.60 9.07
C PRO A 125 -8.25 0.85 9.56
N ALA A 126 -8.99 1.76 8.91
CA ALA A 126 -10.40 1.98 9.23
C ALA A 126 -11.22 0.71 8.94
N ARG A 127 -11.97 0.25 9.95
CA ARG A 127 -12.93 -0.87 9.83
C ARG A 127 -14.34 -0.31 9.56
N SER A 128 -15.33 -1.19 9.40
CA SER A 128 -16.73 -0.74 9.39
C SER A 128 -17.06 0.03 10.69
N PRO A 129 -17.90 1.07 10.67
CA PRO A 129 -18.09 1.96 11.81
C PRO A 129 -18.39 1.25 13.15
N ALA A 130 -19.34 0.32 13.19
CA ALA A 130 -19.65 -0.45 14.40
C ALA A 130 -18.49 -1.34 14.89
N THR A 131 -17.71 -1.93 13.97
CA THR A 131 -16.53 -2.75 14.32
C THR A 131 -15.39 -1.88 14.87
N SER A 132 -15.23 -0.64 14.41
CA SER A 132 -14.28 0.31 15.00
C SER A 132 -14.64 0.65 16.45
N ILE A 133 -15.93 0.89 16.73
CA ILE A 133 -16.42 1.11 18.11
C ILE A 133 -16.07 -0.06 19.01
N GLU A 134 -16.36 -1.28 18.56
CA GLU A 134 -16.07 -2.49 19.31
C GLU A 134 -14.58 -2.68 19.56
N GLY A 135 -13.72 -2.45 18.55
CA GLY A 135 -12.26 -2.54 18.71
C GLY A 135 -11.72 -1.55 19.75
N TRP A 136 -12.28 -0.33 19.83
CA TRP A 136 -11.94 0.61 20.89
C TRP A 136 -12.47 0.18 22.26
N ILE A 137 -13.66 -0.43 22.33
CA ILE A 137 -14.19 -0.98 23.59
C ILE A 137 -13.37 -2.19 24.06
N GLY A 138 -12.75 -2.96 23.17
CA GLY A 138 -11.81 -4.03 23.51
C GLY A 138 -10.43 -3.55 23.99
N SER A 139 -10.15 -2.25 23.91
CA SER A 139 -8.88 -1.67 24.39
C SER A 139 -9.11 -0.86 25.67
N PRO A 140 -8.47 -1.20 26.81
CA PRO A 140 -8.78 -0.57 28.10
C PRO A 140 -8.69 0.97 28.09
N GLY A 141 -7.65 1.52 27.47
CA GLY A 141 -7.47 2.98 27.38
C GLY A 141 -8.57 3.66 26.56
N HIS A 142 -8.85 3.15 25.37
CA HIS A 142 -9.88 3.69 24.49
C HIS A 142 -11.29 3.50 25.05
N ALA A 143 -11.56 2.35 25.67
CA ALA A 143 -12.80 2.05 26.37
C ALA A 143 -13.03 3.01 27.54
N ALA A 144 -12.00 3.29 28.34
CA ALA A 144 -12.10 4.24 29.45
C ALA A 144 -12.45 5.68 28.99
N ASN A 145 -12.14 6.03 27.74
CA ASN A 145 -12.56 7.32 27.19
C ASN A 145 -13.99 7.26 26.66
N ALA A 146 -14.35 6.22 25.90
CA ALA A 146 -15.68 6.05 25.31
C ALA A 146 -16.78 5.82 26.36
N LEU A 147 -16.42 5.18 27.49
CA LEU A 147 -17.29 4.90 28.62
C LEU A 147 -17.17 5.95 29.74
N HIS A 148 -16.52 7.08 29.47
CA HIS A 148 -16.36 8.11 30.50
C HIS A 148 -17.73 8.64 30.97
N PRO A 149 -18.00 8.74 32.29
CA PRO A 149 -19.32 9.09 32.82
C PRO A 149 -19.81 10.49 32.47
N THR A 150 -18.88 11.43 32.21
CA THR A 150 -19.21 12.82 31.87
C THR A 150 -19.32 13.08 30.38
N LEU A 151 -19.09 12.07 29.54
CA LEU A 151 -19.17 12.19 28.09
C LEU A 151 -20.64 12.32 27.67
N GLU A 152 -20.98 13.44 27.03
CA GLU A 152 -22.32 13.76 26.53
C GLU A 152 -22.38 13.83 24.99
N ARG A 153 -21.27 14.24 24.34
CA ARG A 153 -21.17 14.41 22.89
C ARG A 153 -19.94 13.71 22.32
N VAL A 154 -20.07 13.19 21.09
CA VAL A 154 -19.01 12.49 20.37
C VAL A 154 -19.05 12.83 18.89
N ALA A 155 -17.99 12.57 18.15
CA ALA A 155 -18.02 12.57 16.69
C ALA A 155 -17.19 11.40 16.17
N TYR A 156 -17.63 10.79 15.07
CA TYR A 156 -16.92 9.69 14.41
C TYR A 156 -16.68 10.04 12.95
N LEU A 157 -15.48 9.72 12.46
CA LEU A 157 -15.18 9.81 11.03
C LEU A 157 -14.26 8.66 10.65
N GLY A 158 -14.63 7.91 9.61
CA GLY A 158 -13.68 7.11 8.84
C GLY A 158 -13.09 7.99 7.75
N TYR A 159 -11.80 8.29 7.84
CA TYR A 159 -11.05 8.99 6.81
C TYR A 159 -10.30 7.97 5.95
N LYS A 160 -10.40 8.11 4.63
CA LYS A 160 -9.75 7.23 3.67
C LYS A 160 -9.21 8.07 2.53
N ASP A 161 -7.94 7.89 2.23
CA ASP A 161 -7.30 8.41 1.04
C ASP A 161 -6.54 7.25 0.40
N GLU A 162 -7.00 6.82 -0.77
CA GLU A 162 -6.41 5.69 -1.50
C GLU A 162 -5.08 6.08 -2.15
N ASP A 163 -4.76 7.38 -2.22
CA ASP A 163 -3.56 7.92 -2.84
C ASP A 163 -2.38 8.06 -1.85
N SER A 164 -2.56 7.71 -0.56
CA SER A 164 -1.50 7.75 0.47
C SER A 164 -0.64 6.47 0.52
N ALA A 165 0.63 6.62 0.95
CA ALA A 165 1.68 5.59 0.86
C ALA A 165 1.47 4.34 1.75
N ASP A 166 1.34 4.45 3.09
CA ASP A 166 1.23 3.27 3.98
C ASP A 166 -0.08 3.23 4.79
N ILE A 167 -0.48 4.34 5.42
CA ILE A 167 -1.76 4.47 6.13
C ILE A 167 -2.78 5.03 5.16
N THR A 168 -3.53 4.15 4.50
CA THR A 168 -4.57 4.54 3.51
C THR A 168 -5.92 4.87 4.15
N SER A 169 -6.11 4.52 5.42
CA SER A 169 -7.33 4.85 6.15
C SER A 169 -7.13 4.88 7.66
N VAL A 170 -7.89 5.73 8.32
CA VAL A 170 -7.94 5.84 9.78
C VAL A 170 -9.36 6.16 10.20
N ALA A 171 -9.85 5.52 11.25
CA ALA A 171 -11.07 5.96 11.92
C ALA A 171 -10.74 6.76 13.17
N LEU A 172 -11.48 7.84 13.39
CA LEU A 172 -11.35 8.74 14.53
C LEU A 172 -12.68 8.77 15.29
N LEU A 173 -12.62 8.64 16.61
CA LEU A 173 -13.76 8.84 17.49
C LEU A 173 -13.41 9.84 18.59
N ASP A 174 -13.96 11.04 18.52
CA ASP A 174 -13.75 12.05 19.54
C ASP A 174 -14.60 11.76 20.77
N VAL A 175 -13.89 11.45 21.86
CA VAL A 175 -14.42 11.13 23.18
C VAL A 175 -13.82 12.02 24.26
N MET A 176 -13.15 13.10 23.84
CA MET A 176 -12.40 13.99 24.71
C MET A 176 -13.13 15.33 24.89
N ARG A 177 -13.56 15.96 23.79
CA ARG A 177 -14.18 17.30 23.83
C ARG A 177 -15.57 17.32 24.46
N GLY A 178 -16.33 16.22 24.37
CA GLY A 178 -17.71 16.16 24.85
C GLY A 178 -17.91 15.86 26.31
N ARG A 179 -16.87 16.00 27.13
CA ARG A 179 -16.91 15.74 28.58
C ARG A 179 -17.43 16.95 29.35
N ASP A 180 -18.72 17.24 29.19
CA ASP A 180 -19.39 18.41 29.78
C ASP A 180 -20.15 18.11 31.09
N GLY A 181 -20.34 16.83 31.42
CA GLY A 181 -21.09 16.38 32.58
C GLY A 181 -20.35 16.55 33.92
N SER A 182 -21.07 16.40 35.03
CA SER A 182 -20.46 16.34 36.36
C SER A 182 -19.93 14.94 36.65
N PRO A 183 -18.77 14.79 37.33
CA PRO A 183 -18.27 13.48 37.74
C PRO A 183 -19.30 12.75 38.60
N PRO A 184 -19.28 11.41 38.59
CA PRO A 184 -20.33 10.64 39.23
C PRO A 184 -20.29 10.84 40.75
N GLY A 185 -21.47 10.91 41.36
CA GLY A 185 -21.59 11.11 42.81
C GLY A 185 -21.24 9.86 43.64
N GLU A 186 -21.17 8.71 42.98
CA GLU A 186 -20.83 7.38 43.50
C GLU A 186 -19.88 6.72 42.50
N PRO A 187 -19.04 5.77 42.91
CA PRO A 187 -18.13 5.09 42.00
C PRO A 187 -18.91 4.23 40.99
N LEU A 188 -18.38 4.09 39.78
CA LEU A 188 -19.02 3.34 38.69
C LEU A 188 -18.15 2.15 38.28
N LEU A 189 -18.81 1.03 38.01
CA LEU A 189 -18.20 -0.21 37.51
C LEU A 189 -18.84 -0.54 36.16
N TRP A 190 -18.00 -0.71 35.14
CA TRP A 190 -18.39 -1.29 33.86
C TRP A 190 -17.80 -2.70 33.73
N PRO A 191 -18.57 -3.72 33.34
CA PRO A 191 -20.02 -3.69 33.08
C PRO A 191 -20.85 -3.41 34.34
N ALA A 192 -22.00 -2.78 34.19
CA ALA A 192 -22.93 -2.55 35.30
C ALA A 192 -23.63 -3.85 35.73
N ASP A 193 -24.20 -3.84 36.93
CA ASP A 193 -24.95 -4.97 37.45
C ASP A 193 -26.15 -5.30 36.54
N GLU A 194 -26.36 -6.60 36.32
CA GLU A 194 -27.30 -7.22 35.39
C GLU A 194 -27.09 -6.86 33.90
N ALA A 195 -25.91 -6.34 33.52
CA ALA A 195 -25.62 -5.96 32.14
C ALA A 195 -25.43 -7.16 31.20
N ARG A 196 -25.77 -6.94 29.92
CA ARG A 196 -25.40 -7.83 28.81
C ARG A 196 -24.44 -7.06 27.90
N VAL A 197 -23.20 -7.52 27.80
CA VAL A 197 -22.13 -6.81 27.09
C VAL A 197 -22.10 -7.30 25.64
N PRO A 198 -22.38 -6.44 24.63
CA PRO A 198 -22.49 -6.85 23.23
C PRO A 198 -21.12 -6.94 22.55
N LEU A 199 -20.35 -7.98 22.81
CA LEU A 199 -19.03 -8.21 22.19
C LEU A 199 -19.09 -9.35 21.16
N ARG A 200 -18.26 -9.30 20.12
CA ARG A 200 -17.97 -10.39 19.18
C ARG A 200 -16.80 -11.24 19.66
N ASP A 201 -15.89 -10.66 20.43
CA ASP A 201 -14.78 -11.36 21.08
C ASP A 201 -14.59 -10.83 22.51
N SER A 202 -14.30 -11.72 23.44
CA SER A 202 -13.94 -11.40 24.83
C SER A 202 -12.42 -11.36 25.06
N GLY A 203 -11.59 -11.50 24.00
CA GLY A 203 -10.16 -11.78 24.10
C GLY A 203 -9.19 -11.00 23.19
N ASP A 204 -9.53 -9.82 22.66
CA ASP A 204 -8.54 -8.97 21.97
C ASP A 204 -7.54 -8.39 23.01
N SER A 205 -6.47 -9.16 23.26
CA SER A 205 -5.55 -8.98 24.38
C SER A 205 -4.63 -7.76 24.22
N TRP A 206 -4.99 -6.64 24.86
CA TRP A 206 -4.02 -5.62 25.26
C TRP A 206 -3.43 -6.00 26.62
N LYS A 207 -2.09 -6.04 26.72
CA LYS A 207 -1.43 -6.34 28.00
C LYS A 207 -1.56 -5.15 28.94
N LEU A 208 -2.31 -5.32 30.02
CA LEU A 208 -2.31 -4.40 31.14
C LEU A 208 -0.89 -4.39 31.76
N ASP A 209 -0.24 -3.24 31.87
CA ASP A 209 1.11 -3.19 32.42
C ASP A 209 1.12 -3.72 33.88
N GLY A 210 1.91 -4.78 34.11
CA GLY A 210 1.94 -5.50 35.39
C GLY A 210 0.82 -6.54 35.60
N CYS A 211 -0.02 -6.80 34.59
CA CYS A 211 -1.14 -7.73 34.61
C CYS A 211 -1.17 -8.51 33.29
N GLU A 212 -0.83 -9.80 33.33
CA GLU A 212 -0.85 -10.69 32.14
C GLU A 212 -2.29 -11.08 31.78
N SER A 213 -3.19 -10.11 31.62
CA SER A 213 -4.55 -10.37 31.15
C SER A 213 -4.54 -10.58 29.63
N GLU A 214 -4.98 -11.75 29.19
CA GLU A 214 -5.24 -12.04 27.78
C GLU A 214 -6.75 -12.15 27.48
N GLY A 215 -7.61 -11.87 28.48
CA GLY A 215 -9.06 -11.96 28.37
C GLY A 215 -9.81 -10.63 28.44
N PHE A 216 -10.94 -10.63 29.14
CA PHE A 216 -11.85 -9.50 29.29
C PHE A 216 -11.38 -8.54 30.38
N PHE A 217 -11.81 -7.28 30.35
CA PHE A 217 -11.54 -6.33 31.42
C PHE A 217 -12.78 -5.55 31.85
N ALA A 218 -12.79 -5.16 33.13
CA ALA A 218 -13.73 -4.21 33.71
C ALA A 218 -13.07 -2.84 33.90
N VAL A 219 -13.86 -1.77 33.79
CA VAL A 219 -13.43 -0.38 34.01
C VAL A 219 -14.06 0.16 35.28
N VAL A 220 -13.26 0.80 36.12
CA VAL A 220 -13.70 1.36 37.41
C VAL A 220 -13.43 2.86 37.46
N TYR A 221 -14.48 3.65 37.64
CA TYR A 221 -14.37 5.09 37.88
C TYR A 221 -14.64 5.43 39.36
N PRO A 222 -13.84 6.32 39.96
CA PRO A 222 -14.01 6.69 41.36
C PRO A 222 -15.17 7.67 41.53
N SER A 223 -15.62 7.90 42.76
CA SER A 223 -16.57 8.98 43.04
C SER A 223 -15.88 10.36 42.99
N GLY A 224 -16.53 11.32 42.35
CA GLY A 224 -15.98 12.68 42.18
C GLY A 224 -14.66 12.71 41.42
N ASP A 225 -13.74 13.61 41.82
CA ASP A 225 -12.41 13.76 41.23
C ASP A 225 -11.34 12.87 41.92
N GLY A 226 -11.76 11.73 42.48
CA GLY A 226 -10.90 10.82 43.25
C GLY A 226 -9.92 10.02 42.40
N GLU A 227 -8.99 9.31 43.07
CA GLU A 227 -8.14 8.30 42.44
C GLU A 227 -8.85 6.93 42.50
N ALA A 228 -8.83 6.19 41.40
CA ALA A 228 -9.36 4.83 41.31
C ALA A 228 -8.23 3.84 41.60
N ASP A 229 -8.00 3.56 42.88
CA ASP A 229 -7.03 2.55 43.30
C ASP A 229 -7.76 1.29 43.78
N VAL A 230 -7.46 0.15 43.18
CA VAL A 230 -8.09 -1.14 43.52
C VAL A 230 -7.32 -1.81 44.66
N ALA A 231 -7.98 -1.97 45.81
CA ALA A 231 -7.44 -2.63 47.00
C ALA A 231 -7.56 -4.16 46.93
N SER A 232 -8.67 -4.68 46.37
CA SER A 232 -8.89 -6.11 46.17
C SER A 232 -10.01 -6.36 45.16
N THR A 233 -9.96 -7.50 44.49
CA THR A 233 -10.96 -7.96 43.54
C THR A 233 -11.33 -9.42 43.80
N SER A 234 -12.54 -9.81 43.41
CA SER A 234 -12.99 -11.20 43.33
C SER A 234 -13.79 -11.36 42.05
N TRP A 235 -13.51 -12.42 41.29
CA TRP A 235 -14.20 -12.68 40.04
C TRP A 235 -14.59 -14.16 40.00
N VAL A 236 -15.88 -14.43 39.81
CA VAL A 236 -16.40 -15.81 39.75
C VAL A 236 -17.33 -15.99 38.57
N ASP A 237 -17.38 -17.20 38.04
CA ASP A 237 -18.32 -17.58 36.98
C ASP A 237 -19.68 -18.02 37.54
N ALA A 238 -20.63 -18.33 36.64
CA ALA A 238 -21.99 -18.78 36.99
C ALA A 238 -22.05 -20.02 37.90
N ASP A 239 -20.99 -20.81 37.98
CA ASP A 239 -20.90 -22.00 38.84
C ASP A 239 -20.25 -21.68 40.21
N GLY A 240 -19.80 -20.44 40.41
CA GLY A 240 -19.10 -19.98 41.59
C GLY A 240 -17.62 -20.36 41.61
N GLU A 241 -17.04 -20.71 40.46
CA GLU A 241 -15.61 -20.97 40.32
C GLU A 241 -14.84 -19.67 40.11
N GLU A 242 -13.67 -19.56 40.74
CA GLU A 242 -12.82 -18.36 40.67
C GLU A 242 -12.22 -18.23 39.26
N VAL A 243 -12.44 -17.09 38.62
CA VAL A 243 -11.83 -16.73 37.34
C VAL A 243 -10.48 -16.07 37.64
N ALA A 244 -9.41 -16.55 37.02
CA ALA A 244 -8.07 -15.98 37.20
C ALA A 244 -8.02 -14.54 36.68
N HIS A 245 -7.52 -13.61 37.49
CA HIS A 245 -7.59 -12.18 37.19
C HIS A 245 -6.50 -11.37 37.89
N CYS A 246 -6.28 -10.17 37.37
CA CYS A 246 -5.39 -9.16 37.94
C CYS A 246 -6.01 -7.76 37.84
N ALA A 247 -5.49 -6.81 38.63
CA ALA A 247 -5.91 -5.42 38.61
C ALA A 247 -4.71 -4.50 38.46
N THR A 248 -4.85 -3.44 37.65
CA THR A 248 -3.81 -2.42 37.47
C THR A 248 -4.40 -1.02 37.50
N ARG A 249 -3.51 -0.06 37.81
CA ARG A 249 -3.79 1.37 37.96
C ARG A 249 -3.50 2.15 36.67
N ASP A 250 -2.52 1.71 35.88
CA ASP A 250 -1.87 2.57 34.91
C ASP A 250 -1.61 1.79 33.62
N LEU A 251 -2.33 2.16 32.56
CA LEU A 251 -1.96 1.78 31.20
C LEU A 251 -1.47 2.94 30.35
N LEU A 252 -1.71 4.19 30.74
CA LEU A 252 -1.54 5.32 29.83
C LEU A 252 -0.18 6.01 30.03
N ASP A 253 0.89 5.27 29.72
CA ASP A 253 2.13 5.83 29.16
C ASP A 253 2.23 5.48 27.66
N ILE A 254 1.07 5.31 27.01
CA ILE A 254 0.97 5.13 25.56
C ILE A 254 0.99 6.55 24.96
N ASP A 255 2.05 6.83 24.20
CA ASP A 255 2.33 8.01 23.37
C ASP A 255 2.95 9.27 23.99
N GLY A 256 3.43 9.26 25.23
CA GLY A 256 4.28 10.35 25.74
C GLY A 256 3.57 11.72 25.86
N GLY A 257 2.24 11.69 25.94
CA GLY A 257 1.41 12.87 26.20
C GLY A 257 1.65 13.54 27.56
N PRO A 258 1.33 14.83 27.69
CA PRO A 258 1.43 15.51 28.98
C PRO A 258 0.50 14.86 30.02
N ARG A 259 1.09 14.45 31.16
CA ARG A 259 0.36 13.95 32.32
C ARG A 259 -0.72 14.95 32.76
N GLY A 260 -1.99 14.55 32.73
CA GLY A 260 -3.11 15.28 33.36
C GLY A 260 -4.39 15.44 32.53
N GLU A 261 -4.44 14.95 31.29
CA GLU A 261 -5.62 15.07 30.41
C GLU A 261 -6.48 13.78 30.30
N TRP A 262 -5.94 12.64 30.73
CA TRP A 262 -6.61 11.34 30.68
C TRP A 262 -7.35 11.02 31.99
N PRO A 263 -8.49 10.32 31.95
CA PRO A 263 -9.33 10.09 33.13
C PRO A 263 -8.66 9.13 34.13
N SER A 264 -8.87 9.35 35.44
CA SER A 264 -8.51 8.38 36.47
C SER A 264 -9.48 7.20 36.44
N ALA A 265 -9.04 6.06 35.91
CA ALA A 265 -9.80 4.81 35.92
C ALA A 265 -8.88 3.65 36.32
N ALA A 266 -9.45 2.63 36.97
CA ALA A 266 -8.76 1.37 37.23
C ALA A 266 -9.29 0.26 36.34
N PHE A 267 -8.46 -0.75 36.11
CA PHE A 267 -8.82 -1.90 35.29
C PHE A 267 -8.67 -3.20 36.08
N VAL A 268 -9.63 -4.11 35.91
CA VAL A 268 -9.55 -5.49 36.40
C VAL A 268 -9.67 -6.41 35.19
N GLY A 269 -8.62 -7.15 34.85
CA GLY A 269 -8.54 -7.99 33.66
C GLY A 269 -8.48 -9.48 33.99
N THR A 270 -9.14 -10.33 33.19
CA THR A 270 -9.04 -11.78 33.32
C THR A 270 -7.81 -12.31 32.59
N GLU A 271 -7.21 -13.37 33.13
CA GLU A 271 -6.10 -14.07 32.47
C GLU A 271 -6.56 -14.85 31.23
N GLU A 272 -7.83 -15.28 31.19
CA GLU A 272 -8.44 -16.01 30.07
C GLU A 272 -9.73 -15.32 29.57
N PRO A 273 -10.08 -15.44 28.27
CA PRO A 273 -11.32 -14.90 27.73
C PRO A 273 -12.58 -15.43 28.44
N LEU A 274 -13.60 -14.59 28.54
CA LEU A 274 -14.91 -15.00 29.09
C LEU A 274 -15.76 -15.72 28.04
N GLU A 275 -16.64 -16.60 28.50
CA GLU A 275 -17.53 -17.41 27.66
C GLU A 275 -18.83 -16.65 27.33
N PHE A 276 -19.27 -16.75 26.07
CA PHE A 276 -20.54 -16.19 25.62
C PHE A 276 -21.75 -16.86 26.28
N GLY A 277 -22.77 -16.06 26.61
CA GLY A 277 -24.01 -16.51 27.24
C GLY A 277 -23.84 -16.96 28.69
N ARG A 278 -22.64 -16.74 29.28
CA ARG A 278 -22.35 -17.08 30.67
C ARG A 278 -22.37 -15.83 31.54
N GLU A 279 -22.88 -16.01 32.76
CA GLU A 279 -22.97 -14.98 33.78
C GLU A 279 -21.68 -14.98 34.64
N TYR A 280 -21.25 -13.79 35.03
CA TYR A 280 -20.06 -13.55 35.84
C TYR A 280 -20.37 -12.56 36.95
N GLU A 281 -19.82 -12.80 38.15
CA GLU A 281 -19.90 -11.89 39.29
C GLU A 281 -18.51 -11.31 39.57
N LEU A 282 -18.40 -9.98 39.50
CA LEU A 282 -17.20 -9.20 39.80
C LEU A 282 -17.44 -8.36 41.04
N GLU A 283 -16.60 -8.51 42.06
CA GLU A 283 -16.52 -7.62 43.22
C GLU A 283 -15.19 -6.83 43.18
N VAL A 284 -15.26 -5.52 43.38
CA VAL A 284 -14.10 -4.62 43.44
C VAL A 284 -14.18 -3.77 44.70
N ARG A 285 -13.08 -3.74 45.46
CA ARG A 285 -12.90 -2.82 46.59
C ARG A 285 -11.84 -1.79 46.26
N LEU A 286 -12.17 -0.53 46.39
CA LEU A 286 -11.24 0.58 46.22
C LEU A 286 -10.43 0.85 47.50
N GLU A 287 -9.24 1.44 47.38
CA GLU A 287 -8.42 1.89 48.51
C GLU A 287 -9.11 2.99 49.33
N SER A 288 -10.00 3.75 48.70
CA SER A 288 -10.92 4.69 49.37
C SER A 288 -11.84 3.99 50.38
N GLY A 289 -12.01 2.67 50.26
CA GLY A 289 -12.88 1.83 51.07
C GLY A 289 -14.28 1.60 50.48
N GLU A 290 -14.55 2.16 49.30
CA GLU A 290 -15.76 1.90 48.51
C GLU A 290 -15.74 0.47 47.97
N GLU A 291 -16.92 -0.16 47.91
CA GLU A 291 -17.12 -1.53 47.42
C GLU A 291 -18.14 -1.49 46.28
N LEU A 292 -17.80 -2.16 45.18
CA LEU A 292 -18.57 -2.27 43.94
C LEU A 292 -18.79 -3.75 43.64
N SER A 293 -19.95 -4.10 43.12
CA SER A 293 -20.23 -5.44 42.60
C SER A 293 -21.06 -5.36 41.34
N SER A 294 -20.86 -6.30 40.42
CA SER A 294 -21.62 -6.42 39.19
C SER A 294 -21.75 -7.88 38.79
N THR A 295 -22.98 -8.29 38.48
CA THR A 295 -23.30 -9.54 37.81
C THR A 295 -23.59 -9.25 36.34
N PHE A 296 -22.87 -9.82 35.38
CA PHE A 296 -23.07 -9.51 33.96
C PHE A 296 -22.88 -10.72 33.05
N GLU A 297 -23.44 -10.64 31.84
CA GLU A 297 -23.33 -11.66 30.80
C GLU A 297 -22.56 -11.10 29.59
N ILE A 298 -21.63 -11.89 29.05
CA ILE A 298 -21.07 -11.60 27.73
C ILE A 298 -22.06 -12.14 26.68
N ALA A 299 -22.69 -11.25 25.91
CA ALA A 299 -23.75 -11.61 24.98
C ALA A 299 -23.35 -11.31 23.53
N TRP A 300 -23.90 -12.07 22.58
CA TRP A 300 -23.71 -11.73 21.17
C TRP A 300 -24.36 -10.38 20.87
N PRO A 301 -23.78 -9.52 20.01
CA PRO A 301 -24.36 -8.22 19.72
C PRO A 301 -25.78 -8.34 19.14
N SER A 302 -26.03 -9.41 18.40
CA SER A 302 -27.36 -9.78 17.86
C SER A 302 -28.43 -10.08 18.92
N GLU A 303 -28.04 -10.32 20.17
CA GLU A 303 -28.91 -10.69 21.29
C GLU A 303 -29.17 -9.52 22.24
N VAL A 304 -28.51 -8.38 22.03
CA VAL A 304 -28.62 -7.20 22.89
C VAL A 304 -29.57 -6.19 22.26
N ASP A 305 -30.68 -5.91 22.95
CA ASP A 305 -31.68 -4.95 22.51
C ASP A 305 -31.06 -3.55 22.33
N GLY A 306 -31.31 -2.94 21.17
CA GLY A 306 -30.78 -1.61 20.84
C GLY A 306 -29.38 -1.60 20.24
N TYR A 307 -28.70 -2.75 20.18
CA TYR A 307 -27.51 -2.89 19.34
C TYR A 307 -27.93 -2.97 17.86
N PRO A 308 -27.22 -2.29 16.93
CA PRO A 308 -27.57 -2.32 15.50
C PRO A 308 -27.65 -3.74 14.93
N ALA A 309 -28.76 -4.09 14.25
CA ALA A 309 -29.03 -5.45 13.77
C ALA A 309 -29.00 -5.61 12.23
N PRO A 310 -28.60 -6.79 11.69
CA PRO A 310 -28.15 -7.98 12.40
C PRO A 310 -26.70 -8.30 12.00
N PHE A 311 -25.75 -8.24 12.94
CA PHE A 311 -24.71 -9.27 12.88
C PHE A 311 -25.47 -10.59 13.05
N PRO A 312 -25.58 -11.46 12.03
CA PRO A 312 -26.15 -12.76 12.29
C PRO A 312 -25.24 -13.41 13.33
N LYS A 313 -25.80 -14.06 14.34
CA LYS A 313 -25.06 -15.14 15.02
C LYS A 313 -24.44 -15.95 13.89
N PRO A 314 -23.12 -16.13 13.86
CA PRO A 314 -22.58 -16.64 12.63
C PRO A 314 -23.10 -18.07 12.46
N LYS A 315 -23.26 -18.51 11.20
CA LYS A 315 -24.07 -19.70 10.85
C LYS A 315 -23.64 -21.00 11.57
N TRP A 316 -22.50 -20.99 12.22
CA TRP A 316 -21.98 -22.02 13.11
C TRP A 316 -22.74 -22.22 14.44
N ALA A 317 -23.84 -21.49 14.67
CA ALA A 317 -24.69 -21.61 15.86
C ALA A 317 -25.97 -22.46 15.66
N GLU A 318 -26.22 -23.00 14.46
CA GLU A 318 -27.29 -23.99 14.23
C GLU A 318 -26.77 -25.23 13.48
N PRO A 319 -27.30 -26.43 13.79
CA PRO A 319 -26.84 -27.69 13.20
C PRO A 319 -27.42 -27.86 11.78
N GLU A 320 -26.62 -28.43 10.88
CA GLU A 320 -26.94 -28.87 9.50
C GLU A 320 -26.60 -27.88 8.35
N ALA A 321 -25.43 -28.06 7.72
CA ALA A 321 -25.17 -27.69 6.32
C ALA A 321 -24.07 -28.56 5.68
N GLU A 322 -24.16 -28.81 4.37
CA GLU A 322 -23.21 -29.56 3.53
C GLU A 322 -22.37 -28.61 2.63
N LEU A 323 -21.12 -29.04 2.37
CA LEU A 323 -20.02 -28.51 1.55
C LEU A 323 -20.41 -27.93 0.16
N GLU A 324 -20.04 -26.68 -0.12
CA GLU A 324 -20.06 -26.11 -1.48
C GLU A 324 -18.69 -25.47 -1.84
N VAL A 325 -18.08 -25.94 -2.94
CA VAL A 325 -16.80 -25.45 -3.48
C VAL A 325 -17.07 -24.26 -4.41
N ARG A 326 -16.33 -23.15 -4.26
CA ARG A 326 -16.30 -22.06 -5.25
C ARG A 326 -14.86 -21.59 -5.51
N GLU A 327 -14.55 -21.31 -6.77
CA GLU A 327 -13.22 -20.91 -7.27
C GLU A 327 -12.88 -19.46 -6.87
N ARG A 328 -11.96 -19.34 -5.90
CA ARG A 328 -11.07 -18.23 -5.48
C ARG A 328 -10.56 -18.70 -4.11
N GLU A 329 -9.33 -19.03 -3.80
CA GLU A 329 -7.96 -18.78 -4.27
C GLU A 329 -7.15 -20.08 -4.00
N PRO A 330 -5.97 -20.31 -4.62
CA PRO A 330 -5.14 -21.42 -4.19
C PRO A 330 -4.79 -21.25 -2.69
N ASP A 331 -4.83 -22.35 -1.94
CA ASP A 331 -4.36 -22.49 -0.54
C ASP A 331 -5.28 -22.14 0.65
N ALA A 332 -6.59 -21.96 0.43
CA ALA A 332 -7.56 -21.97 1.53
C ALA A 332 -8.09 -23.38 1.87
N VAL A 333 -7.93 -23.84 3.12
CA VAL A 333 -8.67 -25.01 3.65
C VAL A 333 -9.85 -24.54 4.50
N VAL A 334 -11.04 -24.56 3.91
CA VAL A 334 -12.29 -24.35 4.65
C VAL A 334 -12.65 -25.64 5.38
N VAL A 335 -12.67 -25.59 6.71
CA VAL A 335 -13.02 -26.72 7.57
C VAL A 335 -14.33 -26.41 8.29
N GLU A 336 -15.35 -27.24 8.11
CA GLU A 336 -16.66 -27.08 8.76
C GLU A 336 -16.56 -27.23 10.29
N ARG A 337 -17.31 -26.44 11.07
CA ARG A 337 -17.28 -26.58 12.53
C ARG A 337 -17.88 -27.95 12.93
N PRO A 338 -17.24 -28.70 13.84
CA PRO A 338 -17.88 -29.86 14.46
C PRO A 338 -19.15 -29.48 15.24
N ASP A 339 -20.20 -30.27 15.06
CA ASP A 339 -21.48 -30.12 15.78
C ASP A 339 -21.33 -30.66 17.21
N VAL A 340 -21.00 -29.75 18.15
CA VAL A 340 -20.82 -30.07 19.58
C VAL A 340 -21.69 -29.14 20.41
N GLU A 341 -22.64 -29.71 21.14
CA GLU A 341 -23.44 -29.02 22.15
C GLU A 341 -22.51 -28.58 23.31
N GLY A 342 -22.44 -27.28 23.63
CA GLY A 342 -21.57 -26.76 24.71
C GLY A 342 -20.12 -26.46 24.31
N LEU A 343 -19.87 -26.02 23.07
CA LEU A 343 -18.53 -25.75 22.53
C LEU A 343 -17.84 -24.56 23.25
N ARG A 344 -16.75 -24.83 23.96
CA ARG A 344 -15.93 -23.87 24.74
C ARG A 344 -14.68 -23.37 24.04
N GLY A 345 -14.37 -23.88 22.85
CA GLY A 345 -13.20 -23.45 22.09
C GLY A 345 -13.02 -24.21 20.79
N LEU A 346 -12.19 -23.66 19.91
CA LEU A 346 -11.76 -24.30 18.68
C LEU A 346 -10.23 -24.23 18.62
N GLU A 347 -9.58 -25.36 18.45
CA GLU A 347 -8.14 -25.45 18.20
C GLU A 347 -7.92 -25.87 16.74
N VAL A 348 -6.92 -25.28 16.12
CA VAL A 348 -6.45 -25.69 14.80
C VAL A 348 -5.20 -26.51 15.01
N VAL A 349 -5.27 -27.80 14.74
CA VAL A 349 -4.14 -28.70 14.85
C VAL A 349 -3.48 -28.81 13.48
N VAL A 350 -2.22 -28.40 13.40
CA VAL A 350 -1.41 -28.51 12.19
C VAL A 350 -0.34 -29.57 12.43
N ASP A 351 -0.34 -30.65 11.64
CA ASP A 351 0.58 -31.79 11.76
C ASP A 351 0.64 -32.41 13.17
N GLY A 352 -0.47 -32.35 13.89
CA GLY A 352 -0.57 -32.86 15.26
C GLY A 352 -0.12 -31.87 16.34
N GLU A 353 0.28 -30.64 15.98
CA GLU A 353 0.57 -29.56 16.90
C GLU A 353 -0.63 -28.60 17.00
N ALA A 354 -1.19 -28.48 18.19
CA ALA A 354 -2.30 -27.57 18.44
C ALA A 354 -1.82 -26.11 18.36
N ARG A 355 -2.46 -25.33 17.49
CA ARG A 355 -2.36 -23.88 17.40
C ARG A 355 -3.70 -23.31 17.85
N ARG A 356 -3.67 -22.43 18.86
CA ARG A 356 -4.88 -21.71 19.28
C ARG A 356 -5.31 -20.80 18.14
N ALA A 357 -6.56 -20.95 17.70
CA ALA A 357 -7.18 -20.02 16.75
C ALA A 357 -8.19 -19.15 17.51
N PRO A 358 -8.27 -17.84 17.22
CA PRO A 358 -9.32 -16.99 17.78
C PRO A 358 -10.70 -17.52 17.40
N PHE A 359 -11.65 -17.35 18.31
CA PHE A 359 -12.98 -18.01 18.29
C PHE A 359 -13.85 -17.63 17.08
N VAL A 360 -13.50 -16.55 16.40
CA VAL A 360 -14.33 -15.88 15.42
C VAL A 360 -13.50 -15.45 14.23
N LEU A 361 -13.28 -16.37 13.29
CA LEU A 361 -13.05 -15.96 11.92
C LEU A 361 -13.96 -16.76 11.00
N ASP A 362 -14.55 -16.08 10.02
CA ASP A 362 -15.14 -16.72 8.84
C ASP A 362 -14.02 -17.39 8.00
N ASP A 363 -12.76 -16.97 8.20
CA ASP A 363 -11.53 -17.48 7.56
C ASP A 363 -10.35 -17.56 8.57
N ILE A 364 -9.78 -18.75 8.83
CA ILE A 364 -8.62 -18.91 9.71
C ILE A 364 -7.33 -18.84 8.87
N SER A 365 -6.50 -17.84 9.12
CA SER A 365 -5.16 -17.76 8.53
C SER A 365 -4.15 -18.56 9.36
N ILE A 366 -3.43 -19.50 8.72
CA ILE A 366 -2.42 -20.34 9.37
C ILE A 366 -1.06 -20.01 8.79
N SER A 367 -0.25 -19.36 9.61
CA SER A 367 1.01 -18.82 9.16
C SER A 367 2.24 -19.71 9.38
N GLY A 368 3.25 -19.55 8.51
CA GLY A 368 4.58 -20.16 8.50
C GLY A 368 4.57 -21.65 8.74
N LEU A 369 3.78 -22.25 7.89
CA LEU A 369 3.92 -23.60 7.44
C LEU A 369 5.23 -23.74 6.64
N GLU A 370 5.75 -24.96 6.54
CA GLU A 370 6.95 -25.22 5.74
C GLU A 370 6.53 -25.15 4.26
N PRO A 371 7.25 -24.45 3.37
CA PRO A 371 6.94 -24.42 1.94
C PRO A 371 7.04 -25.80 1.27
N ASP A 372 6.39 -25.99 0.12
CA ASP A 372 6.37 -27.26 -0.65
C ASP A 372 6.05 -28.50 0.22
N THR A 373 5.21 -28.32 1.25
CA THR A 373 4.94 -29.35 2.24
C THR A 373 3.44 -29.56 2.40
N GLU A 374 3.02 -30.83 2.34
CA GLU A 374 1.66 -31.19 2.71
C GLU A 374 1.52 -31.09 4.24
N HIS A 375 0.72 -30.14 4.70
CA HIS A 375 0.32 -29.95 6.08
C HIS A 375 -1.06 -30.54 6.32
N HIS A 376 -1.18 -31.37 7.35
CA HIS A 376 -2.45 -31.92 7.80
C HIS A 376 -3.10 -30.96 8.80
N ILE A 377 -4.29 -30.47 8.49
CA ILE A 377 -5.03 -29.52 9.31
C ILE A 377 -6.26 -30.23 9.88
N GLU A 378 -6.41 -30.21 11.19
CA GLU A 378 -7.58 -30.73 11.91
C GLU A 378 -8.17 -29.61 12.77
N LEU A 379 -9.47 -29.41 12.70
CA LEU A 379 -10.16 -28.60 13.70
C LEU A 379 -10.54 -29.48 14.88
N VAL A 380 -10.22 -29.03 16.09
CA VAL A 380 -10.61 -29.71 17.32
C VAL A 380 -11.51 -28.76 18.10
N ALA A 381 -12.77 -29.15 18.31
CA ALA A 381 -13.63 -28.43 19.23
C ALA A 381 -13.29 -28.82 20.67
N LEU A 382 -13.41 -27.88 21.60
CA LEU A 382 -13.36 -28.16 23.02
C LEU A 382 -14.80 -28.24 23.54
N ALA A 383 -15.18 -29.38 24.11
CA ALA A 383 -16.47 -29.55 24.76
C ALA A 383 -16.54 -28.75 26.08
N GLU A 384 -17.74 -28.71 26.67
CA GLU A 384 -18.04 -28.01 27.93
C GLU A 384 -17.12 -28.42 29.10
N ASP A 385 -16.64 -29.66 29.10
CA ASP A 385 -15.71 -30.19 30.12
C ASP A 385 -14.23 -30.01 29.75
N GLY A 386 -13.94 -29.24 28.70
CA GLY A 386 -12.61 -29.01 28.15
C GLY A 386 -12.05 -30.19 27.36
N SER A 387 -12.82 -31.25 27.12
CA SER A 387 -12.35 -32.39 26.33
C SER A 387 -12.32 -32.08 24.83
N PRO A 388 -11.27 -32.51 24.11
CA PRO A 388 -11.19 -32.33 22.67
C PRO A 388 -12.18 -33.25 21.95
N VAL A 389 -12.98 -32.67 21.09
CA VAL A 389 -13.90 -33.33 20.16
C VAL A 389 -13.31 -33.16 18.76
N PRO A 390 -12.85 -34.25 18.13
CA PRO A 390 -12.31 -34.21 16.78
C PRO A 390 -13.34 -33.63 15.81
N GLY A 391 -12.95 -32.59 15.09
CA GLY A 391 -13.69 -32.01 13.98
C GLY A 391 -13.20 -32.53 12.64
N PRO A 392 -13.58 -31.87 11.54
CA PRO A 392 -13.10 -32.29 10.23
C PRO A 392 -11.61 -31.99 10.10
N ALA A 393 -11.00 -32.76 9.22
CA ALA A 393 -9.60 -32.64 8.89
C ALA A 393 -9.42 -32.66 7.38
N GLY A 394 -8.41 -31.93 6.91
CA GLY A 394 -7.98 -31.87 5.53
C GLY A 394 -6.46 -31.80 5.45
N SER A 395 -5.94 -31.76 4.23
CA SER A 395 -4.55 -31.38 3.99
C SER A 395 -4.50 -30.22 3.00
N VAL A 396 -3.51 -29.35 3.21
CA VAL A 396 -3.09 -28.32 2.25
C VAL A 396 -1.64 -28.59 1.91
N THR A 397 -1.27 -28.40 0.65
CA THR A 397 0.14 -28.33 0.29
C THR A 397 0.46 -26.87 0.14
N THR A 398 1.38 -26.36 0.96
CA THR A 398 1.88 -24.99 0.80
C THR A 398 2.58 -24.85 -0.55
N PRO A 399 2.54 -23.66 -1.16
CA PRO A 399 3.26 -23.41 -2.39
C PRO A 399 4.77 -23.51 -2.12
N PRO A 400 5.57 -23.84 -3.14
CA PRO A 400 7.03 -23.76 -3.03
C PRO A 400 7.47 -22.32 -2.78
N GLU A 401 8.57 -22.16 -2.04
CA GLU A 401 9.18 -20.84 -1.87
C GLU A 401 9.63 -20.29 -3.23
N PRO A 402 9.42 -18.98 -3.50
CA PRO A 402 9.93 -18.36 -4.70
C PRO A 402 11.46 -18.51 -4.78
N GLU A 403 11.96 -19.01 -5.90
CA GLU A 403 13.39 -19.07 -6.15
C GLU A 403 13.93 -17.64 -6.30
N THR A 404 14.74 -17.19 -5.33
CA THR A 404 15.28 -15.82 -5.30
C THR A 404 16.73 -15.79 -5.78
N HIS A 405 16.98 -15.07 -6.87
CA HIS A 405 18.31 -14.92 -7.47
C HIS A 405 18.71 -13.45 -7.54
N ARG A 406 19.80 -13.06 -6.88
CA ARG A 406 20.29 -11.68 -6.94
C ARG A 406 21.39 -11.53 -7.98
N HIS A 407 21.21 -10.55 -8.86
CA HIS A 407 22.15 -10.11 -9.90
C HIS A 407 22.66 -8.72 -9.52
N ALA A 408 23.94 -8.62 -9.12
CA ALA A 408 24.51 -7.38 -8.61
C ALA A 408 26.04 -7.36 -8.66
N ALA A 409 26.58 -6.28 -9.23
CA ALA A 409 28.00 -5.95 -9.12
C ALA A 409 28.23 -4.68 -8.29
N GLU A 410 29.50 -4.31 -8.07
CA GLU A 410 29.88 -3.04 -7.42
C GLU A 410 29.36 -1.80 -8.17
N GLU A 411 29.02 -1.95 -9.45
CA GLU A 411 28.83 -0.87 -10.40
C GLU A 411 27.77 -1.24 -11.45
N ARG A 412 26.97 -0.27 -11.91
CA ARG A 412 25.82 -0.48 -12.82
C ARG A 412 26.13 -1.29 -14.09
N VAL A 413 27.30 -1.07 -14.69
CA VAL A 413 27.74 -1.82 -15.87
C VAL A 413 27.89 -3.30 -15.53
N GLY A 414 28.48 -3.62 -14.38
CA GLY A 414 28.64 -5.01 -13.96
C GLY A 414 27.30 -5.69 -13.68
N THR A 415 26.36 -5.00 -13.03
CA THR A 415 25.01 -5.53 -12.80
C THR A 415 24.31 -5.87 -14.12
N ALA A 416 24.37 -4.97 -15.12
CA ALA A 416 23.81 -5.25 -16.44
C ALA A 416 24.47 -6.45 -17.14
N LEU A 417 25.77 -6.68 -16.92
CA LEU A 417 26.45 -7.87 -17.45
C LEU A 417 26.01 -9.17 -16.76
N GLU A 418 25.78 -9.16 -15.44
CA GLU A 418 25.25 -10.33 -14.72
C GLU A 418 23.82 -10.66 -15.18
N VAL A 419 22.98 -9.64 -15.34
CA VAL A 419 21.62 -9.79 -15.88
C VAL A 419 21.63 -10.36 -17.30
N ALA A 420 22.55 -9.89 -18.16
CA ALA A 420 22.70 -10.41 -19.51
C ALA A 420 23.18 -11.88 -19.54
N ASP A 421 24.11 -12.26 -18.64
CA ASP A 421 24.59 -13.66 -18.54
C ASP A 421 23.46 -14.61 -18.12
N GLU A 422 22.59 -14.18 -17.20
CA GLU A 422 21.42 -14.94 -16.76
C GLU A 422 20.37 -15.08 -17.87
N ALA A 423 20.05 -13.99 -18.58
CA ALA A 423 19.02 -13.99 -19.61
C ALA A 423 19.45 -14.65 -20.93
N PHE A 424 20.76 -14.68 -21.22
CA PHE A 424 21.32 -15.20 -22.47
C PHE A 424 22.39 -16.28 -22.23
N PRO A 425 22.05 -17.40 -21.56
CA PRO A 425 23.03 -18.44 -21.19
C PRO A 425 23.60 -19.18 -22.41
N ASP A 426 22.89 -19.15 -23.54
CA ASP A 426 23.30 -19.76 -24.81
C ASP A 426 24.00 -18.78 -25.77
N GLY A 427 24.17 -17.51 -25.36
CA GLY A 427 24.70 -16.44 -26.18
C GLY A 427 23.64 -15.67 -26.97
N ALA A 428 24.07 -14.65 -27.71
CA ALA A 428 23.22 -13.80 -28.54
C ALA A 428 23.98 -13.34 -29.80
N ASP A 429 23.34 -13.41 -30.97
CA ASP A 429 23.95 -13.01 -32.26
C ASP A 429 24.11 -11.48 -32.35
N THR A 430 23.25 -10.72 -31.66
CA THR A 430 23.22 -9.25 -31.63
C THR A 430 23.34 -8.77 -30.18
N VAL A 431 23.96 -7.60 -29.98
CA VAL A 431 23.91 -6.85 -28.71
C VAL A 431 23.38 -5.45 -28.91
N VAL A 432 22.56 -4.96 -27.99
CA VAL A 432 22.14 -3.54 -27.96
C VAL A 432 22.97 -2.83 -26.90
N LEU A 433 23.72 -1.80 -27.29
CA LEU A 433 24.61 -1.06 -26.40
C LEU A 433 24.12 0.37 -26.20
N VAL A 434 23.88 0.74 -24.94
CA VAL A 434 23.39 2.06 -24.56
C VAL A 434 24.27 2.70 -23.49
N SER A 435 24.11 4.01 -23.29
CA SER A 435 24.80 4.70 -22.20
C SER A 435 24.19 4.31 -20.85
N GLY A 436 25.02 3.90 -19.89
CA GLY A 436 24.59 3.71 -18.50
C GLY A 436 24.37 5.01 -17.73
N GLU A 437 24.59 6.18 -18.35
CA GLU A 437 24.60 7.49 -17.69
C GLU A 437 23.35 8.35 -18.01
N ASP A 438 22.58 8.03 -19.06
CA ASP A 438 21.35 8.72 -19.46
C ASP A 438 20.28 7.69 -19.84
N ALA A 439 19.15 7.71 -19.14
CA ALA A 439 18.05 6.76 -19.33
C ALA A 439 17.27 6.94 -20.64
N ALA A 440 17.23 8.14 -21.22
CA ALA A 440 16.26 8.45 -22.28
C ALA A 440 16.46 7.58 -23.53
N ASP A 441 17.71 7.48 -23.99
CA ASP A 441 18.04 6.64 -25.16
C ASP A 441 17.89 5.15 -24.84
N ALA A 442 18.06 4.75 -23.57
CA ALA A 442 17.96 3.37 -23.12
C ALA A 442 16.52 2.86 -22.96
N LEU A 443 15.58 3.73 -22.53
CA LEU A 443 14.16 3.39 -22.44
C LEU A 443 13.60 2.98 -23.82
N ALA A 444 13.95 3.72 -24.87
CA ALA A 444 13.53 3.40 -26.23
C ALA A 444 14.17 2.11 -26.77
N ALA A 445 15.30 1.69 -26.21
CA ALA A 445 16.08 0.56 -26.72
C ALA A 445 15.60 -0.82 -26.25
N THR A 446 14.76 -0.90 -25.21
CA THR A 446 14.30 -2.21 -24.68
C THR A 446 13.44 -2.98 -25.70
N PRO A 447 12.43 -2.37 -26.36
CA PRO A 447 11.69 -3.05 -27.43
C PRO A 447 12.56 -3.45 -28.62
N LEU A 448 13.63 -2.68 -28.90
CA LEU A 448 14.59 -3.04 -29.94
C LEU A 448 15.41 -4.27 -29.56
N ALA A 449 15.86 -4.35 -28.31
CA ALA A 449 16.59 -5.50 -27.79
C ALA A 449 15.74 -6.78 -27.90
N ALA A 450 14.45 -6.69 -27.58
CA ALA A 450 13.51 -7.79 -27.75
C ALA A 450 13.25 -8.15 -29.22
N ALA A 451 13.05 -7.16 -30.10
CA ALA A 451 12.83 -7.38 -31.53
C ALA A 451 14.00 -8.08 -32.23
N VAL A 452 15.19 -8.09 -31.62
CA VAL A 452 16.40 -8.72 -32.13
C VAL A 452 16.96 -9.81 -31.22
N ASP A 453 16.19 -10.25 -30.21
CA ASP A 453 16.56 -11.35 -29.29
C ASP A 453 17.96 -11.14 -28.68
N ALA A 454 18.20 -9.94 -28.14
CA ALA A 454 19.52 -9.45 -27.75
C ALA A 454 19.54 -8.84 -26.33
N PRO A 455 20.67 -8.97 -25.61
CA PRO A 455 20.84 -8.27 -24.34
C PRO A 455 21.03 -6.76 -24.55
N LEU A 456 20.50 -5.99 -23.61
CA LEU A 456 20.75 -4.55 -23.47
C LEU A 456 21.94 -4.35 -22.52
N LEU A 457 23.11 -4.04 -23.09
CA LEU A 457 24.34 -3.81 -22.34
C LEU A 457 24.53 -2.32 -22.06
N LEU A 458 25.09 -2.01 -20.89
CA LEU A 458 25.43 -0.65 -20.50
C LEU A 458 26.93 -0.39 -20.70
N THR A 459 27.27 0.78 -21.24
CA THR A 459 28.64 1.31 -21.26
C THR A 459 28.66 2.70 -20.64
N ARG A 460 29.74 3.06 -19.94
CA ARG A 460 29.94 4.43 -19.49
C ARG A 460 30.45 5.30 -20.63
N ALA A 461 29.99 6.54 -20.63
CA ALA A 461 30.68 7.61 -21.33
C ALA A 461 32.00 7.96 -20.61
N GLY A 462 33.00 7.08 -20.67
CA GLY A 462 34.33 7.33 -20.11
C GLY A 462 35.04 8.42 -20.91
N SER A 463 35.59 9.42 -20.23
CA SER A 463 36.24 10.62 -20.80
C SER A 463 37.43 10.43 -21.78
N ASP A 464 37.82 9.20 -22.08
CA ASP A 464 38.78 8.81 -23.14
C ASP A 464 38.15 7.96 -24.27
N GLY A 465 36.87 7.58 -24.12
CA GLY A 465 36.01 6.96 -25.11
C GLY A 465 36.23 5.46 -25.35
N THR A 466 37.03 4.75 -24.55
CA THR A 466 37.27 3.32 -24.76
C THR A 466 36.18 2.44 -24.16
N LEU A 467 35.74 1.41 -24.91
CA LEU A 467 34.85 0.36 -24.43
C LEU A 467 35.48 -0.34 -23.22
N GLU A 468 34.70 -0.51 -22.15
CA GLU A 468 35.19 -1.17 -20.94
C GLU A 468 35.59 -2.62 -21.25
N PRO A 469 36.73 -3.10 -20.70
CA PRO A 469 37.16 -4.48 -20.91
C PRO A 469 36.09 -5.51 -20.55
N ALA A 470 35.34 -5.28 -19.46
CA ALA A 470 34.27 -6.18 -19.04
C ALA A 470 33.13 -6.27 -20.07
N VAL A 471 32.72 -5.14 -20.67
CA VAL A 471 31.68 -5.14 -21.72
C VAL A 471 32.20 -5.83 -22.97
N ARG A 472 33.45 -5.57 -23.36
CA ARG A 472 34.07 -6.27 -24.50
C ARG A 472 34.14 -7.79 -24.27
N ASP A 473 34.56 -8.21 -23.09
CA ASP A 473 34.69 -9.63 -22.76
C ASP A 473 33.31 -10.31 -22.71
N ALA A 474 32.26 -9.60 -22.26
CA ALA A 474 30.87 -10.07 -22.33
C ALA A 474 30.34 -10.19 -23.76
N VAL A 475 30.59 -9.20 -24.63
CA VAL A 475 30.26 -9.27 -26.06
C VAL A 475 30.94 -10.48 -26.73
N GLU A 476 32.21 -10.76 -26.40
CA GLU A 476 32.91 -11.95 -26.89
C GLU A 476 32.31 -13.25 -26.33
N ALA A 477 31.90 -13.27 -25.06
CA ALA A 477 31.30 -14.43 -24.42
C ALA A 477 29.92 -14.78 -24.99
N LEU A 478 29.11 -13.77 -25.30
CA LEU A 478 27.80 -13.90 -25.96
C LEU A 478 27.94 -14.43 -27.39
N GLY A 479 29.12 -14.29 -28.01
CA GLY A 479 29.35 -14.70 -29.39
C GLY A 479 28.71 -13.77 -30.43
N ALA A 480 28.45 -12.52 -30.06
CA ALA A 480 27.75 -11.57 -30.91
C ALA A 480 28.55 -11.14 -32.14
N ASP A 481 27.87 -11.08 -33.28
CA ASP A 481 28.40 -10.67 -34.58
C ASP A 481 27.86 -9.27 -35.00
N GLU A 482 26.77 -8.79 -34.39
CA GLU A 482 26.18 -7.46 -34.62
C GLU A 482 26.11 -6.64 -33.32
N ALA A 483 26.35 -5.32 -33.41
CA ALA A 483 26.11 -4.40 -32.31
C ALA A 483 25.27 -3.19 -32.73
N LEU A 484 24.13 -3.00 -32.07
CA LEU A 484 23.25 -1.83 -32.22
C LEU A 484 23.56 -0.83 -31.11
N VAL A 485 24.25 0.25 -31.46
CA VAL A 485 24.61 1.32 -30.52
C VAL A 485 23.52 2.40 -30.53
N VAL A 486 22.79 2.56 -29.43
CA VAL A 486 21.76 3.60 -29.30
C VAL A 486 22.33 4.82 -28.57
N GLY A 487 22.14 5.97 -29.19
CA GLY A 487 22.59 7.26 -28.67
C GLY A 487 23.75 7.88 -29.45
N GLY A 488 23.86 9.20 -29.36
CA GLY A 488 24.88 9.96 -30.09
C GLY A 488 26.29 9.87 -29.52
N ASP A 489 27.26 10.42 -30.25
CA ASP A 489 28.69 10.46 -29.87
C ASP A 489 28.96 11.08 -28.49
N ALA A 490 28.02 11.90 -27.99
CA ALA A 490 28.13 12.56 -26.69
C ALA A 490 27.89 11.61 -25.51
N VAL A 491 27.09 10.55 -25.70
CA VAL A 491 26.69 9.60 -24.65
C VAL A 491 27.30 8.21 -24.86
N VAL A 492 27.59 7.83 -26.11
CA VAL A 492 28.39 6.66 -26.46
C VAL A 492 29.48 7.09 -27.45
N GLY A 493 30.71 7.23 -26.97
CA GLY A 493 31.80 7.84 -27.74
C GLY A 493 32.16 7.09 -29.04
N PRO A 494 32.73 7.77 -30.05
CA PRO A 494 33.12 7.13 -31.31
C PRO A 494 34.08 5.95 -31.15
N SER A 495 34.98 6.03 -30.18
CA SER A 495 35.93 4.95 -29.92
C SER A 495 35.31 3.70 -29.31
N VAL A 496 34.08 3.76 -28.76
CA VAL A 496 33.33 2.54 -28.40
C VAL A 496 32.98 1.76 -29.67
N VAL A 497 32.45 2.45 -30.68
CA VAL A 497 32.16 1.87 -32.01
C VAL A 497 33.44 1.34 -32.66
N ASP A 498 34.53 2.13 -32.66
CA ASP A 498 35.81 1.68 -33.23
C ASP A 498 36.33 0.39 -32.55
N ASN A 499 36.09 0.22 -31.24
CA ASN A 499 36.50 -0.98 -30.51
C ASN A 499 35.62 -2.20 -30.86
N LEU A 500 34.31 -2.02 -31.03
CA LEU A 500 33.39 -3.08 -31.46
C LEU A 500 33.70 -3.52 -32.91
N ASP A 501 33.92 -2.55 -33.83
CA ASP A 501 34.37 -2.82 -35.20
C ASP A 501 35.71 -3.59 -35.22
N ALA A 502 36.65 -3.18 -34.36
CA ALA A 502 37.95 -3.84 -34.25
C ALA A 502 37.86 -5.27 -33.65
N ALA A 503 36.82 -5.54 -32.86
CA ALA A 503 36.50 -6.88 -32.37
C ALA A 503 35.82 -7.76 -33.44
N GLY A 504 35.36 -7.15 -34.54
CA GLY A 504 34.86 -7.86 -35.72
C GLY A 504 33.34 -7.85 -35.88
N LEU A 505 32.63 -7.05 -35.07
CA LEU A 505 31.17 -6.91 -35.14
C LEU A 505 30.75 -6.00 -36.30
N ASP A 506 29.56 -6.21 -36.84
CA ASP A 506 28.85 -5.24 -37.69
C ASP A 506 28.14 -4.22 -36.80
N VAL A 507 28.62 -2.98 -36.79
CA VAL A 507 28.14 -1.95 -35.85
C VAL A 507 27.22 -0.96 -36.54
N ALA A 508 25.97 -0.88 -36.08
CA ALA A 508 25.01 0.15 -36.48
C ALA A 508 24.76 1.12 -35.33
N ARG A 509 24.75 2.43 -35.61
CA ARG A 509 24.42 3.46 -34.61
C ARG A 509 23.07 4.10 -34.90
N LEU A 510 22.19 4.08 -33.92
CA LEU A 510 20.88 4.75 -33.92
C LEU A 510 20.99 6.03 -33.07
N ALA A 511 21.09 7.19 -33.72
CA ALA A 511 21.27 8.46 -33.02
C ALA A 511 20.62 9.63 -33.76
N GLY A 512 19.69 10.29 -33.09
CA GLY A 512 19.05 11.50 -33.57
C GLY A 512 19.80 12.77 -33.19
N SER A 513 19.21 13.93 -33.50
CA SER A 513 19.72 15.24 -33.05
C SER A 513 19.50 15.48 -31.55
N ASP A 514 18.56 14.76 -30.96
CA ASP A 514 18.18 14.74 -29.55
C ASP A 514 17.51 13.38 -29.24
N ARG A 515 17.16 13.16 -27.97
CA ARG A 515 16.52 11.93 -27.48
C ARG A 515 15.20 11.59 -28.18
N PHE A 516 14.42 12.59 -28.59
CA PHE A 516 13.15 12.37 -29.29
C PHE A 516 13.39 11.85 -30.70
N ALA A 517 14.37 12.43 -31.39
CA ALA A 517 14.81 11.95 -32.69
C ALA A 517 15.52 10.58 -32.61
N THR A 518 16.26 10.28 -31.54
CA THR A 518 16.82 8.94 -31.31
C THR A 518 15.71 7.92 -31.12
N ALA A 519 14.71 8.19 -30.26
CA ALA A 519 13.57 7.29 -30.05
C ALA A 519 12.78 7.03 -31.34
N ALA A 520 12.59 8.05 -32.20
CA ALA A 520 11.97 7.87 -33.51
C ALA A 520 12.78 6.93 -34.43
N LEU A 521 14.11 7.06 -34.47
CA LEU A 521 14.96 6.15 -35.24
C LEU A 521 14.97 4.73 -34.68
N VAL A 522 14.88 4.59 -33.36
CA VAL A 522 14.74 3.27 -32.72
C VAL A 522 13.39 2.65 -33.07
N ALA A 523 12.32 3.45 -33.10
CA ALA A 523 11.00 2.97 -33.51
C ALA A 523 10.97 2.48 -34.97
N ASP A 524 11.66 3.18 -35.87
CA ASP A 524 11.84 2.72 -37.26
C ASP A 524 12.62 1.39 -37.31
N GLU A 525 13.69 1.24 -36.53
CA GLU A 525 14.45 -0.02 -36.47
C GLU A 525 13.61 -1.16 -35.88
N VAL A 526 12.83 -0.92 -34.80
CA VAL A 526 11.90 -1.91 -34.24
C VAL A 526 10.93 -2.41 -35.32
N ALA A 527 10.34 -1.50 -36.09
CA ALA A 527 9.47 -1.85 -37.21
C ALA A 527 10.20 -2.65 -38.30
N ASP A 528 11.41 -2.26 -38.68
CA ASP A 528 12.23 -2.97 -39.68
C ASP A 528 12.63 -4.39 -39.21
N ARG A 529 12.72 -4.61 -37.89
CA ARG A 529 12.98 -5.90 -37.25
C ARG A 529 11.71 -6.73 -37.00
N GLY A 530 10.53 -6.21 -37.37
CA GLY A 530 9.26 -6.94 -37.31
C GLY A 530 8.38 -6.63 -36.09
N GLY A 531 8.68 -5.58 -35.34
CA GLY A 531 7.80 -5.04 -34.31
C GLY A 531 6.63 -4.22 -34.88
N SER A 532 5.78 -3.72 -33.98
CA SER A 532 4.53 -3.04 -34.33
C SER A 532 4.77 -1.74 -35.11
N THR A 533 4.07 -1.61 -36.23
CA THR A 533 3.96 -0.35 -36.98
C THR A 533 2.72 0.45 -36.62
N ASP A 534 1.74 -0.19 -36.00
CA ASP A 534 0.42 0.39 -35.73
C ASP A 534 0.30 0.90 -34.30
N ASP A 535 1.09 0.37 -33.35
CA ASP A 535 1.04 0.75 -31.94
C ASP A 535 2.35 1.44 -31.50
N ALA A 536 2.27 2.24 -30.44
CA ALA A 536 3.42 2.79 -29.73
C ALA A 536 3.07 3.10 -28.28
N LEU A 537 4.08 3.03 -27.41
CA LEU A 537 4.01 3.64 -26.09
C LEU A 537 4.62 5.04 -26.15
N LEU A 538 4.09 5.97 -25.36
CA LEU A 538 4.60 7.33 -25.25
C LEU A 538 4.99 7.65 -23.82
N ALA A 539 6.27 7.99 -23.65
CA ALA A 539 6.90 8.29 -22.37
C ALA A 539 7.38 9.75 -22.31
N ALA A 540 7.27 10.38 -21.14
CA ALA A 540 7.84 11.70 -20.94
C ALA A 540 9.37 11.64 -20.84
N SER A 541 10.03 12.67 -21.37
CA SER A 541 11.45 12.92 -21.14
C SER A 541 11.74 14.41 -21.24
N ASP A 542 12.48 14.95 -20.26
CA ASP A 542 12.94 16.35 -20.28
C ASP A 542 14.47 16.43 -20.30
N PRO A 543 15.09 17.06 -21.32
CA PRO A 543 16.53 17.31 -21.31
C PRO A 543 17.02 18.24 -20.17
N GLY A 544 16.11 19.02 -19.58
CA GLY A 544 16.38 19.91 -18.45
C GLY A 544 16.17 19.27 -17.08
N ASP A 545 15.51 18.11 -17.04
CA ASP A 545 15.24 17.35 -15.83
C ASP A 545 15.49 15.86 -16.11
N PRO A 546 16.68 15.32 -15.73
CA PRO A 546 16.99 13.92 -15.95
C PRO A 546 16.08 12.99 -15.16
N ASP A 547 15.29 13.50 -14.20
CA ASP A 547 14.32 12.74 -13.41
C ASP A 547 12.90 12.73 -13.98
N ALA A 548 12.63 13.56 -15.00
CA ALA A 548 11.31 13.66 -15.59
C ALA A 548 10.95 12.42 -16.42
N GLY A 549 9.97 11.66 -15.92
CA GLY A 549 9.21 10.67 -16.67
C GLY A 549 9.83 9.28 -16.82
N TRP A 550 11.13 9.10 -16.57
CA TRP A 550 11.73 7.77 -16.59
C TRP A 550 11.21 6.82 -15.50
N PRO A 551 10.88 7.26 -14.26
CA PRO A 551 10.46 6.33 -13.22
C PRO A 551 9.20 5.55 -13.57
N ASP A 552 8.25 6.21 -14.24
CA ASP A 552 6.97 5.62 -14.65
C ASP A 552 7.12 4.62 -15.81
N VAL A 553 8.25 4.65 -16.52
CA VAL A 553 8.43 3.96 -17.82
C VAL A 553 9.36 2.76 -17.72
N LEU A 554 10.07 2.56 -16.60
CA LEU A 554 10.97 1.41 -16.44
C LEU A 554 10.25 0.06 -16.57
N GLY A 555 8.98 -0.02 -16.15
CA GLY A 555 8.14 -1.21 -16.36
C GLY A 555 7.58 -1.35 -17.78
N ALA A 556 7.68 -0.30 -18.60
CA ALA A 556 7.10 -0.28 -19.94
C ALA A 556 7.94 -1.05 -20.95
N GLY A 557 9.25 -1.22 -20.69
CA GLY A 557 10.16 -1.97 -21.56
C GLY A 557 9.68 -3.40 -21.84
N PRO A 558 9.53 -4.26 -20.82
CA PRO A 558 9.01 -5.63 -20.98
C PRO A 558 7.61 -5.69 -21.59
N TYR A 559 6.70 -4.81 -21.14
CA TYR A 559 5.34 -4.73 -21.69
C TYR A 559 5.36 -4.39 -23.19
N ALA A 560 6.23 -3.47 -23.59
CA ALA A 560 6.44 -3.09 -24.98
C ALA A 560 7.28 -4.11 -25.77
N ALA A 561 7.74 -5.20 -25.14
CA ALA A 561 8.65 -6.19 -25.70
C ALA A 561 8.03 -7.59 -25.83
N LEU A 562 6.71 -7.70 -25.60
CA LEU A 562 5.95 -8.94 -25.77
C LEU A 562 5.91 -9.39 -27.25
N ASP A 563 5.12 -10.43 -27.57
CA ASP A 563 5.06 -11.13 -28.86
C ASP A 563 5.11 -10.22 -30.12
N GLU A 564 4.58 -9.00 -30.04
CA GLU A 564 4.80 -7.95 -31.03
C GLU A 564 5.50 -6.74 -30.38
N PRO A 565 6.84 -6.64 -30.50
CA PRO A 565 7.60 -5.54 -29.89
C PRO A 565 7.08 -4.18 -30.36
N THR A 566 6.58 -3.40 -29.42
CA THR A 566 5.95 -2.11 -29.63
C THR A 566 6.95 -0.99 -29.31
N PRO A 567 7.19 -0.02 -30.19
CA PRO A 567 8.20 1.01 -29.94
C PRO A 567 7.79 1.95 -28.80
N ILE A 568 8.77 2.31 -27.95
CA ILE A 568 8.64 3.39 -26.95
C ILE A 568 9.14 4.69 -27.58
N LEU A 569 8.22 5.63 -27.79
CA LEU A 569 8.51 6.98 -28.23
C LEU A 569 8.60 7.94 -27.03
N LEU A 570 9.33 9.04 -27.21
CA LEU A 570 9.51 10.04 -26.16
C LEU A 570 8.80 11.35 -26.50
N THR A 571 8.23 12.01 -25.51
CA THR A 571 7.65 13.37 -25.61
C THR A 571 8.21 14.29 -24.53
N ALA A 572 8.14 15.60 -24.75
CA ALA A 572 8.31 16.54 -23.64
C ALA A 572 7.00 16.61 -22.83
N PRO A 573 7.04 16.94 -21.52
CA PRO A 573 5.86 16.89 -20.65
C PRO A 573 4.65 17.69 -21.18
N GLU A 574 4.88 18.89 -21.69
CA GLU A 574 3.83 19.82 -22.12
C GLU A 574 3.74 20.01 -23.65
N ARG A 575 4.51 19.26 -24.46
CA ARG A 575 4.50 19.43 -25.92
C ARG A 575 4.97 18.18 -26.64
N LEU A 576 4.34 17.87 -27.78
CA LEU A 576 4.79 16.82 -28.69
C LEU A 576 5.92 17.36 -29.61
N PRO A 577 7.17 16.87 -29.49
CA PRO A 577 8.27 17.28 -30.38
C PRO A 577 7.99 16.89 -31.84
N ASP A 578 8.59 17.62 -32.80
CA ASP A 578 8.36 17.36 -34.23
C ASP A 578 8.73 15.94 -34.65
N ALA A 579 9.86 15.41 -34.14
CA ALA A 579 10.30 14.03 -34.43
C ALA A 579 9.27 13.00 -33.94
N THR A 580 8.76 13.16 -32.72
CA THR A 580 7.73 12.30 -32.14
C THR A 580 6.42 12.42 -32.90
N ARG A 581 6.01 13.64 -33.27
CA ARG A 581 4.80 13.90 -34.06
C ARG A 581 4.85 13.18 -35.41
N GLU A 582 6.00 13.18 -36.07
CA GLU A 582 6.20 12.46 -37.32
C GLU A 582 6.14 10.94 -37.11
N ALA A 583 6.74 10.42 -36.04
CA ALA A 583 6.75 8.99 -35.73
C ALA A 583 5.35 8.41 -35.35
N VAL A 584 4.48 9.21 -34.73
CA VAL A 584 3.11 8.76 -34.36
C VAL A 584 2.07 8.97 -35.46
N ALA A 585 2.39 9.69 -36.54
CA ALA A 585 1.40 10.16 -37.51
C ALA A 585 0.65 9.05 -38.26
N ASP A 586 1.29 7.89 -38.43
CA ASP A 586 0.73 6.73 -39.13
C ASP A 586 0.30 5.59 -38.18
N ARG A 587 0.31 5.84 -36.86
CA ARG A 587 -0.04 4.85 -35.83
C ARG A 587 -1.53 4.86 -35.48
N GLY A 588 -2.08 3.67 -35.26
CA GLY A 588 -3.45 3.43 -34.85
C GLY A 588 -3.66 3.69 -33.36
N THR A 589 -2.79 3.14 -32.50
CA THR A 589 -2.91 3.27 -31.03
C THR A 589 -1.66 3.90 -30.46
N VAL A 590 -1.83 4.82 -29.51
CA VAL A 590 -0.72 5.36 -28.72
C VAL A 590 -1.09 5.32 -27.24
N GLU A 591 -0.38 4.49 -26.48
CA GLU A 591 -0.57 4.37 -25.04
C GLU A 591 0.39 5.30 -24.29
N VAL A 592 -0.17 6.26 -23.57
CA VAL A 592 0.62 7.22 -22.77
C VAL A 592 0.95 6.60 -21.42
N VAL A 593 2.23 6.53 -21.09
CA VAL A 593 2.71 6.03 -19.79
C VAL A 593 3.00 7.21 -18.86
N GLY A 594 2.41 7.17 -17.66
CA GLY A 594 2.52 8.20 -16.64
C GLY A 594 1.30 9.13 -16.57
N GLY A 595 1.12 9.74 -15.39
CA GLY A 595 0.00 10.63 -15.10
C GLY A 595 0.03 11.96 -15.86
N THR A 596 -1.00 12.79 -15.68
CA THR A 596 -1.11 14.10 -16.35
C THR A 596 -0.06 15.11 -15.88
N GLY A 597 0.53 14.89 -14.69
CA GLY A 597 1.67 15.67 -14.21
C GLY A 597 2.98 15.37 -14.95
N VAL A 598 3.05 14.23 -15.64
CA VAL A 598 4.24 13.75 -16.36
C VAL A 598 4.08 13.91 -17.87
N VAL A 599 2.92 13.54 -18.41
CA VAL A 599 2.50 13.83 -19.80
C VAL A 599 1.17 14.57 -19.77
N ASP A 600 1.20 15.88 -20.02
CA ASP A 600 0.03 16.75 -19.96
C ASP A 600 -1.09 16.31 -20.92
N GLU A 601 -2.33 16.60 -20.53
CA GLU A 601 -3.54 16.34 -21.36
C GLU A 601 -3.47 17.01 -22.73
N GLY A 602 -2.76 18.14 -22.85
CA GLY A 602 -2.53 18.81 -24.12
C GLY A 602 -1.75 17.95 -25.13
N VAL A 603 -0.82 17.11 -24.65
CA VAL A 603 -0.08 16.16 -25.51
C VAL A 603 -1.02 15.04 -25.99
N ALA A 604 -1.81 14.46 -25.09
CA ALA A 604 -2.80 13.43 -25.44
C ALA A 604 -3.85 13.94 -26.45
N ALA A 605 -4.31 15.18 -26.27
CA ALA A 605 -5.21 15.84 -27.20
C ALA A 605 -4.56 16.07 -28.57
N GLU A 606 -3.27 16.37 -28.62
CA GLU A 606 -2.51 16.50 -29.87
C GLU A 606 -2.40 15.16 -30.62
N LEU A 607 -2.11 14.06 -29.93
CA LEU A 607 -2.10 12.69 -30.49
C LEU A 607 -3.46 12.31 -31.07
N THR A 608 -4.54 12.55 -30.32
CA THR A 608 -5.92 12.30 -30.78
C THR A 608 -6.23 13.11 -32.04
N ALA A 609 -5.77 14.36 -32.12
CA ALA A 609 -5.97 15.21 -33.28
C ALA A 609 -5.19 14.74 -34.52
N LEU A 610 -4.11 13.97 -34.34
CA LEU A 610 -3.37 13.30 -35.41
C LEU A 610 -4.06 12.01 -35.87
N GLY A 611 -5.02 11.51 -35.10
CA GLY A 611 -5.85 10.36 -35.47
C GLY A 611 -5.54 9.07 -34.73
N ALA A 612 -4.64 9.10 -33.74
CA ALA A 612 -4.37 7.96 -32.86
C ALA A 612 -5.53 7.74 -31.87
N ASP A 613 -5.81 6.48 -31.55
CA ASP A 613 -6.56 6.08 -30.37
C ASP A 613 -5.64 6.16 -29.16
N VAL A 614 -6.00 6.95 -28.15
CA VAL A 614 -5.10 7.29 -27.04
C VAL A 614 -5.62 6.69 -25.74
N THR A 615 -4.84 5.78 -25.17
CA THR A 615 -5.03 5.26 -23.82
C THR A 615 -3.97 5.82 -22.88
N ARG A 616 -4.16 5.66 -21.57
CA ARG A 616 -3.19 6.08 -20.56
C ARG A 616 -3.05 5.02 -19.48
N LEU A 617 -1.82 4.63 -19.19
CA LEU A 617 -1.43 3.81 -18.04
C LEU A 617 -0.71 4.70 -17.04
N ALA A 618 -1.33 4.92 -15.89
CA ALA A 618 -0.82 5.79 -14.84
C ALA A 618 -1.33 5.33 -13.47
N GLY A 619 -0.50 5.47 -12.45
CA GLY A 619 -0.89 5.42 -11.04
C GLY A 619 -0.53 6.72 -10.33
N ALA A 620 -0.79 6.79 -9.03
CA ALA A 620 -0.43 7.89 -8.15
C ALA A 620 1.09 8.11 -8.09
N ASP A 621 1.87 7.05 -8.22
CA ASP A 621 3.32 7.08 -8.25
C ASP A 621 3.94 6.11 -9.29
N ARG A 622 5.28 6.02 -9.28
CA ARG A 622 6.06 5.16 -10.19
C ARG A 622 5.82 3.67 -9.94
N TYR A 623 5.49 3.28 -8.71
CA TYR A 623 5.28 1.89 -8.31
C TYR A 623 3.88 1.43 -8.72
N GLU A 624 2.85 2.27 -8.53
CA GLU A 624 1.52 1.97 -9.02
C GLU A 624 1.44 2.02 -10.55
N THR A 625 2.12 2.99 -11.20
CA THR A 625 2.23 2.98 -12.67
C THR A 625 2.92 1.69 -13.14
N ASN A 626 3.96 1.23 -12.43
CA ASN A 626 4.60 -0.05 -12.72
C ASN A 626 3.66 -1.24 -12.50
N ARG A 627 2.84 -1.27 -11.43
CA ARG A 627 1.81 -2.31 -11.23
C ARG A 627 0.85 -2.39 -12.42
N HIS A 628 0.34 -1.25 -12.89
CA HIS A 628 -0.53 -1.23 -14.08
C HIS A 628 0.17 -1.75 -15.35
N LEU A 629 1.47 -1.47 -15.51
CA LEU A 629 2.26 -2.01 -16.62
C LEU A 629 2.48 -3.53 -16.50
N VAL A 630 2.72 -4.03 -15.29
CA VAL A 630 2.86 -5.47 -15.00
C VAL A 630 1.55 -6.20 -15.29
N GLU A 631 0.42 -5.70 -14.80
CA GLU A 631 -0.92 -6.27 -15.05
C GLU A 631 -1.26 -6.26 -16.55
N ALA A 632 -0.94 -5.15 -17.25
CA ALA A 632 -1.12 -5.06 -18.69
C ALA A 632 -0.23 -6.07 -19.43
N ALA A 633 1.01 -6.27 -18.99
CA ALA A 633 1.93 -7.24 -19.58
C ALA A 633 1.43 -8.69 -19.41
N ILE A 634 0.97 -9.06 -18.22
CA ILE A 634 0.40 -10.39 -17.94
C ILE A 634 -0.87 -10.61 -18.75
N ALA A 635 -1.75 -9.60 -18.82
CA ALA A 635 -2.96 -9.66 -19.65
C ALA A 635 -2.64 -9.82 -21.14
N ALA A 636 -1.48 -9.31 -21.58
CA ALA A 636 -0.96 -9.44 -22.94
C ALA A 636 -0.10 -10.72 -23.15
N GLY A 637 0.11 -11.54 -22.13
CA GLY A 637 0.73 -12.86 -22.24
C GLY A 637 2.11 -13.03 -21.58
N ALA A 638 2.59 -12.04 -20.82
CA ALA A 638 3.78 -12.21 -19.99
C ALA A 638 3.55 -13.27 -18.90
N ASP A 639 4.62 -13.95 -18.51
CA ASP A 639 4.67 -14.91 -17.43
C ASP A 639 4.80 -14.19 -16.09
N GLY A 640 3.68 -14.11 -15.34
CA GLY A 640 3.64 -13.53 -14.01
C GLY A 640 4.48 -14.31 -12.98
N ASP A 641 4.82 -15.57 -13.26
CA ASP A 641 5.63 -16.41 -12.37
C ASP A 641 7.12 -16.02 -12.39
N VAL A 642 7.57 -15.22 -13.38
CA VAL A 642 8.96 -14.79 -13.52
C VAL A 642 9.07 -13.28 -13.36
N VAL A 643 9.50 -12.85 -12.17
CA VAL A 643 9.62 -11.42 -11.82
C VAL A 643 11.07 -10.97 -11.77
N TRP A 644 11.38 -9.90 -12.49
CA TRP A 644 12.63 -9.16 -12.36
C TRP A 644 12.40 -7.93 -11.46
N LEU A 645 12.87 -8.03 -10.22
CA LEU A 645 12.64 -7.03 -9.17
C LEU A 645 13.78 -6.01 -9.14
N ALA A 646 13.49 -4.73 -9.36
CA ALA A 646 14.49 -3.66 -9.36
C ALA A 646 14.07 -2.46 -8.51
N SER A 647 15.04 -1.64 -8.12
CA SER A 647 14.76 -0.40 -7.38
C SER A 647 14.11 0.66 -8.28
N GLY A 648 13.01 1.26 -7.84
CA GLY A 648 12.43 2.45 -8.49
C GLY A 648 13.22 3.75 -8.21
N ASN A 649 14.20 3.71 -7.31
CA ASN A 649 15.04 4.86 -6.96
C ASN A 649 16.13 5.16 -8.01
N GLY A 650 16.41 4.24 -8.93
CA GLY A 650 17.40 4.40 -9.98
C GLY A 650 17.05 3.64 -11.25
N PHE A 651 17.52 4.14 -12.40
CA PHE A 651 17.08 3.61 -13.70
C PHE A 651 17.89 2.43 -14.22
N ALA A 652 19.19 2.35 -13.90
CA ALA A 652 20.11 1.46 -14.60
C ALA A 652 19.77 -0.03 -14.38
N ASP A 653 19.45 -0.40 -13.14
CA ASP A 653 19.08 -1.77 -12.78
C ASP A 653 17.73 -2.15 -13.39
N GLY A 654 16.75 -1.24 -13.36
CA GLY A 654 15.44 -1.45 -14.00
C GLY A 654 15.50 -1.59 -15.53
N LEU A 655 16.38 -0.86 -16.21
CA LEU A 655 16.59 -1.02 -17.66
C LEU A 655 17.19 -2.37 -18.02
N ALA A 656 18.20 -2.82 -17.26
CA ALA A 656 18.81 -4.13 -17.47
C ALA A 656 17.77 -5.24 -17.20
N ALA A 657 17.02 -5.11 -16.11
CA ALA A 657 15.89 -5.98 -15.79
C ALA A 657 14.85 -6.01 -16.92
N GLY A 658 14.59 -4.87 -17.56
CA GLY A 658 13.64 -4.72 -18.66
C GLY A 658 13.92 -5.64 -19.85
N ALA A 659 15.16 -5.61 -20.34
CA ALA A 659 15.57 -6.47 -21.45
C ALA A 659 15.60 -7.96 -21.06
N ALA A 660 15.98 -8.27 -19.82
CA ALA A 660 15.98 -9.65 -19.35
C ALA A 660 14.56 -10.22 -19.16
N ALA A 661 13.64 -9.44 -18.60
CA ALA A 661 12.24 -9.81 -18.49
C ALA A 661 11.59 -10.04 -19.86
N ALA A 662 11.87 -9.17 -20.84
CA ALA A 662 11.44 -9.40 -22.21
C ALA A 662 11.95 -10.73 -22.78
N GLN A 663 13.22 -11.08 -22.51
CA GLN A 663 13.83 -12.33 -22.99
C GLN A 663 13.25 -13.57 -22.32
N THR A 664 13.03 -13.52 -21.00
CA THR A 664 12.49 -14.66 -20.25
C THR A 664 10.96 -14.76 -20.33
N GLY A 665 10.32 -13.80 -21.00
CA GLY A 665 8.86 -13.65 -21.05
C GLY A 665 8.24 -13.18 -19.73
N GLY A 666 9.05 -12.72 -18.76
CA GLY A 666 8.62 -12.29 -17.44
C GLY A 666 8.23 -10.81 -17.36
N VAL A 667 8.09 -10.31 -16.13
CA VAL A 667 7.72 -8.92 -15.84
C VAL A 667 8.79 -8.17 -15.05
N VAL A 668 8.80 -6.84 -15.10
CA VAL A 668 9.63 -6.00 -14.21
C VAL A 668 8.75 -5.37 -13.14
N ALA A 669 9.06 -5.68 -11.88
CA ALA A 669 8.44 -5.08 -10.72
C ALA A 669 9.40 -4.09 -10.06
N LEU A 670 8.92 -2.88 -9.75
CA LEU A 670 9.70 -1.82 -9.12
C LEU A 670 9.37 -1.69 -7.64
N VAL A 671 10.40 -1.56 -6.82
CA VAL A 671 10.27 -1.40 -5.37
C VAL A 671 11.05 -0.21 -4.85
N GLN A 672 10.59 0.36 -3.74
CA GLN A 672 11.33 1.37 -2.99
C GLN A 672 12.44 0.68 -2.18
N GLY A 673 13.56 0.40 -2.84
CA GLY A 673 14.48 -0.61 -2.34
C GLY A 673 15.40 -0.20 -1.18
N ASP A 674 15.26 1.03 -0.64
CA ASP A 674 15.94 1.50 0.58
C ASP A 674 15.02 1.65 1.80
N GLU A 675 13.72 1.37 1.67
CA GLU A 675 12.77 1.45 2.78
C GLU A 675 12.44 0.07 3.38
N PRO A 676 12.65 -0.13 4.70
CA PRO A 676 12.30 -1.38 5.39
C PRO A 676 10.79 -1.56 5.60
N SER A 677 10.01 -0.47 5.54
CA SER A 677 8.55 -0.48 5.43
C SER A 677 8.21 -1.01 4.05
N TRP A 678 8.21 -2.32 3.91
CA TRP A 678 7.72 -2.98 2.72
C TRP A 678 6.20 -2.80 2.69
N THR A 679 5.74 -1.71 2.09
CA THR A 679 4.32 -1.31 1.93
C THR A 679 4.16 -0.68 0.54
N GLY A 680 2.96 -0.81 -0.06
CA GLY A 680 2.66 -0.27 -1.39
C GLY A 680 2.24 -1.29 -2.46
N ALA A 681 1.81 -0.78 -3.62
CA ALA A 681 1.12 -1.53 -4.67
C ALA A 681 1.92 -2.72 -5.23
N THR A 682 3.24 -2.58 -5.44
CA THR A 682 4.08 -3.67 -5.97
C THR A 682 4.22 -4.82 -4.97
N ARG A 683 4.31 -4.54 -3.67
CA ARG A 683 4.35 -5.57 -2.64
C ARG A 683 3.06 -6.38 -2.64
N GLN A 684 1.93 -5.69 -2.60
CA GLN A 684 0.64 -6.34 -2.56
C GLN A 684 0.47 -7.24 -3.77
N TRP A 685 0.80 -6.73 -4.96
CA TRP A 685 0.81 -7.53 -6.18
C TRP A 685 1.72 -8.77 -6.08
N LEU A 686 2.95 -8.64 -5.57
CA LEU A 686 3.86 -9.79 -5.38
C LEU A 686 3.33 -10.84 -4.39
N LEU A 687 2.56 -10.43 -3.39
CA LEU A 687 1.92 -11.34 -2.44
C LEU A 687 0.67 -11.99 -3.02
N ASP A 688 -0.08 -11.25 -3.85
CA ASP A 688 -1.32 -11.74 -4.45
C ASP A 688 -1.05 -12.72 -5.61
N GLU A 689 0.01 -12.50 -6.38
CA GLU A 689 0.35 -13.33 -7.56
C GLU A 689 1.33 -14.48 -7.25
N GLU A 690 2.02 -14.45 -6.11
CA GLU A 690 2.92 -15.52 -5.63
C GLU A 690 3.90 -16.07 -6.70
N PRO A 691 4.75 -15.21 -7.30
CA PRO A 691 5.59 -15.61 -8.43
C PRO A 691 6.59 -16.72 -8.06
N GLN A 692 6.82 -17.67 -8.96
CA GLN A 692 7.72 -18.80 -8.70
C GLN A 692 9.21 -18.43 -8.69
N ALA A 693 9.61 -17.41 -9.46
CA ALA A 693 11.00 -16.99 -9.60
C ALA A 693 11.12 -15.46 -9.49
N VAL A 694 11.99 -15.00 -8.59
CA VAL A 694 12.26 -13.59 -8.37
C VAL A 694 13.75 -13.29 -8.60
N HIS A 695 14.04 -12.61 -9.70
CA HIS A 695 15.36 -12.12 -10.07
C HIS A 695 15.56 -10.70 -9.53
N VAL A 696 16.28 -10.56 -8.42
CA VAL A 696 16.57 -9.27 -7.78
C VAL A 696 17.73 -8.60 -8.49
N VAL A 697 17.49 -7.47 -9.14
CA VAL A 697 18.49 -6.70 -9.88
C VAL A 697 18.97 -5.52 -9.06
N GLY A 698 20.27 -5.52 -8.76
CA GLY A 698 20.92 -4.48 -7.96
C GLY A 698 21.43 -4.99 -6.61
N GLY A 699 22.42 -4.27 -6.08
CA GLY A 699 23.06 -4.60 -4.81
C GLY A 699 22.12 -4.45 -3.60
N PRO A 700 22.55 -4.90 -2.40
CA PRO A 700 21.76 -4.79 -1.16
C PRO A 700 21.35 -3.36 -0.77
N THR A 701 22.01 -2.33 -1.31
CA THR A 701 21.62 -0.93 -1.09
C THR A 701 20.60 -0.42 -2.08
N ALA A 702 20.46 -1.09 -3.23
CA ALA A 702 19.48 -0.75 -4.25
C ALA A 702 18.16 -1.48 -3.98
N VAL A 703 18.24 -2.76 -3.58
CA VAL A 703 17.11 -3.57 -3.09
C VAL A 703 17.56 -4.26 -1.80
N ALA A 704 17.07 -3.77 -0.67
CA ALA A 704 17.38 -4.28 0.67
C ALA A 704 17.14 -5.80 0.78
N PRO A 705 18.04 -6.57 1.41
CA PRO A 705 17.81 -7.99 1.66
C PRO A 705 16.51 -8.25 2.42
N GLU A 706 16.15 -7.37 3.36
CA GLU A 706 14.94 -7.48 4.18
C GLU A 706 13.66 -7.44 3.33
N LEU A 707 13.68 -6.69 2.21
CA LEU A 707 12.58 -6.64 1.26
C LEU A 707 12.38 -7.98 0.54
N VAL A 708 13.49 -8.62 0.16
CA VAL A 708 13.50 -9.92 -0.53
C VAL A 708 13.18 -11.04 0.44
N ASP A 709 13.65 -10.94 1.68
CA ASP A 709 13.30 -11.86 2.75
C ASP A 709 11.81 -11.75 3.09
N ALA A 710 11.19 -10.58 2.95
CA ALA A 710 9.77 -10.41 3.17
C ALA A 710 8.88 -10.96 2.02
N LEU A 711 9.44 -11.16 0.81
CA LEU A 711 8.80 -11.96 -0.25
C LEU A 711 8.79 -13.45 0.07
N ARG A 712 9.66 -13.91 0.98
CA ARG A 712 9.52 -15.26 1.50
C ARG A 712 8.29 -15.28 2.40
N PRO A 713 7.46 -16.32 2.33
CA PRO A 713 6.20 -16.41 3.04
C PRO A 713 6.42 -16.52 4.56
N ASP A 714 6.82 -15.42 5.18
CA ASP A 714 6.58 -15.16 6.59
C ASP A 714 5.24 -14.42 6.72
N ARG A 715 4.17 -15.23 6.63
CA ARG A 715 3.02 -15.25 7.56
C ARG A 715 1.95 -14.13 7.41
N PRO A 716 0.82 -14.39 6.73
CA PRO A 716 -0.40 -14.91 7.40
C PRO A 716 -0.66 -16.41 7.22
#